data_AF-A0AAC9FC48-F1
#
_entry.id   AF-A0AAC9FC48-F1
#
_cell.length_a   1.000
_cell.length_b   1.000
_cell.length_c   1.000
_cell.angle_alpha   90.00
_cell.angle_beta   90.00
_cell.angle_gamma   90.00
#
_symmetry.space_group_name_H-M   'P 1'
#
loop_
_entity.id
_entity.type
_entity.pdbx_description
1 polymer ?
#
loop_
_entity_poly.entity_id
_entity_poly.type
_entity_poly.pdbx_seq_one_letter_code
_entity_poly.pdbx_strand_id
1 'polypeptide(L)'
;MSHPSAPLPLGAVTVTDPFWHAKQELVRTQVIPYQWEALNDRVPGAAPSYVIHNFAAAARQRDRRTAQGAAFKAPTLTNRGFETWPEDSDHPDPDTFYGLVFQDSDLAKFIEAAAYSLAGHPDATLEAEVDAAIDLICSAQLDNGYLCTYYILTGMDQHFTNLEFNHELYCFGHMTEAAVAYHEATGKDALLEAMKRFADYIDSRFGPQEGKLKGYPGHEEAELALVRLHQATGEQRYLDLAKFFLDQRGTDPKYFHLEAERAKAEGYPRAGWDADMAYFQSHEPVREQDEAVGHAVRAGYLYTGMADVARETGDQSLVEACERLWRSIVDRKLYVTGGIGGTVDGEAFSYDYDLPNDLAYSETCAAISLVYFARRMLQLRPRSEYADVMELALYNTVLAGVALDGKSFFYVNPLEVTPEGSAKDSRKRHLKPVRQPWFGCACCPPNLARTVADVASYAWTATDDTLFTHLYVGGQVSAELSGSPVRLDVTANLPWSGEGSAVLHCESGVTGTLAFRLPGWSDADDAALSASAEADGRISREVVDGYVYFTGTWRDGDTVSFDFPMPARVLAANPAVREDTGKVALARGPITFTFEEADNGADLHLLRLDPQALEPGGIAVEPWQGLGKPMVRLRVPVRRLPAAQDAPLYSAYRPQAGQAGQAYAIPYYGWANRGENEMSVWIRA
;
A
#
# COMPACT_ATOMS: atom_id res chain seq x y z
N MET A 1 21.18 0.28 21.60
CA MET A 1 20.14 0.83 20.69
C MET A 1 18.87 0.88 21.51
N SER A 2 18.12 1.98 21.46
CA SER A 2 16.76 2.02 22.03
C SER A 2 15.93 0.88 21.43
N HIS A 3 14.98 0.35 22.19
CA HIS A 3 14.04 -0.63 21.66
C HIS A 3 13.34 -0.01 20.43
N PRO A 4 13.23 -0.73 19.31
CA PRO A 4 12.55 -0.21 18.13
C PRO A 4 11.06 -0.05 18.44
N SER A 5 10.42 0.99 17.88
CA SER A 5 9.00 1.23 18.16
C SER A 5 8.10 0.21 17.47
N ALA A 6 6.92 -0.02 18.05
CA ALA A 6 5.88 -0.89 17.51
C ALA A 6 4.57 -0.10 17.32
N PRO A 7 3.70 -0.49 16.36
CA PRO A 7 2.39 0.11 16.25
C PRO A 7 1.59 -0.21 17.51
N LEU A 8 0.65 0.67 17.85
CA LEU A 8 -0.24 0.41 18.98
C LEU A 8 -1.20 -0.75 18.65
N PRO A 9 -1.67 -1.52 19.65
CA PRO A 9 -2.68 -2.55 19.43
C PRO A 9 -3.94 -1.98 18.78
N LEU A 10 -4.60 -2.75 17.91
CA LEU A 10 -5.75 -2.29 17.11
C LEU A 10 -6.87 -1.63 17.95
N GLY A 11 -7.20 -2.20 19.11
CA GLY A 11 -8.22 -1.66 20.02
C GLY A 11 -7.77 -0.48 20.87
N ALA A 12 -6.50 -0.07 20.80
CA ALA A 12 -5.95 1.02 21.58
C ALA A 12 -6.13 2.39 20.91
N VAL A 13 -6.61 2.44 19.68
CA VAL A 13 -6.78 3.70 18.93
C VAL A 13 -8.18 3.80 18.34
N THR A 14 -8.80 4.96 18.51
CA THR A 14 -10.05 5.32 17.82
C THR A 14 -9.84 6.58 17.00
N VAL A 15 -9.96 6.47 15.69
CA VAL A 15 -9.88 7.63 14.78
C VAL A 15 -11.24 8.31 14.72
N THR A 16 -11.27 9.63 14.96
CA THR A 16 -12.51 10.42 15.04
C THR A 16 -12.46 11.68 14.18
N ASP A 17 -11.34 12.01 13.52
CA ASP A 17 -11.31 13.18 12.65
C ASP A 17 -12.27 13.05 11.46
N PRO A 18 -12.81 14.16 10.94
CA PRO A 18 -13.78 14.10 9.85
C PRO A 18 -13.24 13.54 8.52
N PHE A 19 -11.92 13.49 8.33
CA PHE A 19 -11.32 13.08 7.07
C PHE A 19 -11.15 11.56 7.00
N TRP A 20 -10.33 10.99 7.88
CA TRP A 20 -10.01 9.57 7.91
C TRP A 20 -11.15 8.73 8.43
N HIS A 21 -11.91 9.20 9.42
CA HIS A 21 -13.12 8.49 9.86
C HIS A 21 -14.11 8.33 8.69
N ALA A 22 -14.29 9.36 7.86
CA ALA A 22 -15.16 9.25 6.68
C ALA A 22 -14.63 8.25 5.63
N LYS A 23 -13.31 8.03 5.56
CA LYS A 23 -12.70 7.01 4.69
C LYS A 23 -12.83 5.61 5.28
N GLN A 24 -12.62 5.43 6.57
CA GLN A 24 -12.88 4.17 7.27
C GLN A 24 -14.36 3.78 7.17
N GLU A 25 -15.28 4.74 7.33
CA GLU A 25 -16.71 4.52 7.15
C GLU A 25 -17.08 4.17 5.71
N LEU A 26 -16.44 4.79 4.72
CA LEU A 26 -16.60 4.41 3.31
C LEU A 26 -16.16 2.95 3.10
N VAL A 27 -15.02 2.57 3.67
CA VAL A 27 -14.53 1.19 3.58
C VAL A 27 -15.49 0.22 4.24
N ARG A 28 -15.87 0.48 5.49
CA ARG A 28 -16.77 -0.36 6.29
C ARG A 28 -18.15 -0.53 5.64
N THR A 29 -18.75 0.55 5.17
CA THR A 29 -20.16 0.54 4.75
C THR A 29 -20.37 0.34 3.25
N GLN A 30 -19.36 0.61 2.41
CA GLN A 30 -19.47 0.48 0.96
C GLN A 30 -18.48 -0.52 0.40
N VAL A 31 -17.17 -0.34 0.69
CA VAL A 31 -16.12 -1.13 0.03
C VAL A 31 -16.16 -2.59 0.46
N ILE A 32 -16.10 -2.89 1.76
CA ILE A 32 -16.10 -4.27 2.28
C ILE A 32 -17.33 -5.04 1.80
N PRO A 33 -18.58 -4.53 1.93
CA PRO A 33 -19.76 -5.21 1.38
C PRO A 33 -19.69 -5.42 -0.13
N TYR A 34 -19.22 -4.42 -0.90
CA TYR A 34 -19.06 -4.56 -2.35
C TYR A 34 -18.03 -5.62 -2.73
N GLN A 35 -16.91 -5.68 -2.01
CA GLN A 35 -15.88 -6.70 -2.19
C GLN A 35 -16.42 -8.09 -1.90
N TRP A 36 -17.18 -8.26 -0.83
CA TRP A 36 -17.80 -9.54 -0.51
C TRP A 36 -18.69 -10.03 -1.66
N GLU A 37 -19.51 -9.14 -2.24
CA GLU A 37 -20.31 -9.48 -3.41
C GLU A 37 -19.45 -9.81 -4.64
N ALA A 38 -18.33 -9.10 -4.85
CA ALA A 38 -17.41 -9.38 -5.97
C ALA A 38 -16.71 -10.74 -5.84
N LEU A 39 -16.22 -11.07 -4.64
CA LEU A 39 -15.57 -12.37 -4.35
C LEU A 39 -16.53 -13.56 -4.45
N ASN A 40 -17.83 -13.28 -4.33
CA ASN A 40 -18.90 -14.25 -4.53
C ASN A 40 -19.49 -14.23 -5.95
N ASP A 41 -18.88 -13.51 -6.90
CA ASP A 41 -19.32 -13.40 -8.30
C ASP A 41 -20.74 -12.83 -8.46
N ARG A 42 -21.18 -11.96 -7.53
CA ARG A 42 -22.54 -11.37 -7.50
C ARG A 42 -22.61 -9.93 -8.00
N VAL A 43 -21.52 -9.37 -8.52
CA VAL A 43 -21.47 -8.00 -9.06
C VAL A 43 -21.67 -8.01 -10.58
N PRO A 44 -22.78 -7.48 -11.12
CA PRO A 44 -23.02 -7.47 -12.56
C PRO A 44 -21.97 -6.68 -13.34
N GLY A 45 -21.41 -7.28 -14.38
CA GLY A 45 -20.42 -6.65 -15.25
C GLY A 45 -18.99 -6.55 -14.67
N ALA A 46 -18.77 -7.03 -13.45
CA ALA A 46 -17.43 -7.26 -12.92
C ALA A 46 -16.82 -8.54 -13.51
N ALA A 47 -15.49 -8.60 -13.60
CA ALA A 47 -14.80 -9.86 -13.86
C ALA A 47 -15.02 -10.81 -12.66
N PRO A 48 -15.38 -12.09 -12.90
CA PRO A 48 -15.57 -13.05 -11.82
C PRO A 48 -14.25 -13.36 -11.09
N SER A 49 -14.34 -13.56 -9.79
CA SER A 49 -13.25 -13.93 -8.89
C SER A 49 -13.09 -15.45 -8.77
N TYR A 50 -14.18 -16.22 -8.64
CA TYR A 50 -14.17 -17.66 -8.34
C TYR A 50 -13.46 -18.07 -7.03
N VAL A 51 -13.03 -17.15 -6.16
CA VAL A 51 -12.26 -17.53 -4.96
C VAL A 51 -13.06 -18.41 -4.00
N ILE A 52 -14.34 -18.09 -3.75
CA ILE A 52 -15.22 -18.89 -2.88
C ILE A 52 -15.48 -20.26 -3.52
N HIS A 53 -15.67 -20.30 -4.84
CA HIS A 53 -15.80 -21.54 -5.61
C HIS A 53 -14.56 -22.43 -5.44
N ASN A 54 -13.35 -21.89 -5.57
CA ASN A 54 -12.10 -22.62 -5.47
C ASN A 54 -11.91 -23.25 -4.08
N PHE A 55 -12.16 -22.51 -2.99
CA PHE A 55 -12.09 -23.08 -1.64
C PHE A 55 -13.14 -24.17 -1.42
N ALA A 56 -14.37 -23.99 -1.93
CA ALA A 56 -15.40 -25.01 -1.85
C ALA A 56 -15.06 -26.28 -2.65
N ALA A 57 -14.46 -26.14 -3.82
CA ALA A 57 -13.96 -27.27 -4.61
C ALA A 57 -12.84 -28.01 -3.87
N ALA A 58 -11.88 -27.27 -3.29
CA ALA A 58 -10.77 -27.84 -2.53
C ALA A 58 -11.26 -28.59 -1.28
N ALA A 59 -12.24 -28.04 -0.56
CA ALA A 59 -12.89 -28.71 0.58
C ALA A 59 -13.56 -30.03 0.17
N ARG A 60 -14.37 -30.03 -0.91
CA ARG A 60 -14.97 -31.26 -1.46
C ARG A 60 -13.93 -32.30 -1.84
N GLN A 61 -12.81 -31.88 -2.42
CA GLN A 61 -11.71 -32.78 -2.76
C GLN A 61 -11.06 -33.39 -1.52
N ARG A 62 -10.82 -32.59 -0.47
CA ARG A 62 -10.29 -33.07 0.81
C ARG A 62 -11.23 -34.10 1.45
N ASP A 63 -12.54 -33.85 1.42
CA ASP A 63 -13.54 -34.78 1.95
C ASP A 63 -13.56 -36.09 1.17
N ARG A 64 -13.49 -36.04 -0.17
CA ARG A 64 -13.33 -37.23 -1.01
C ARG A 64 -12.04 -37.99 -0.69
N ARG A 65 -10.92 -37.29 -0.50
CA ARG A 65 -9.64 -37.90 -0.10
C ARG A 65 -9.76 -38.63 1.23
N THR A 66 -10.40 -38.01 2.20
CA THR A 66 -10.64 -38.59 3.53
C THR A 66 -11.54 -39.82 3.45
N ALA A 67 -12.64 -39.74 2.71
CA ALA A 67 -13.60 -40.83 2.56
C ALA A 67 -13.05 -42.03 1.78
N GLN A 68 -12.21 -41.79 0.77
CA GLN A 68 -11.68 -42.84 -0.11
C GLN A 68 -10.34 -43.40 0.36
N GLY A 69 -9.60 -42.70 1.23
CA GLY A 69 -8.30 -43.12 1.75
C GLY A 69 -7.33 -43.49 0.62
N ALA A 70 -6.78 -44.70 0.66
CA ALA A 70 -5.85 -45.19 -0.35
C ALA A 70 -6.45 -45.35 -1.77
N ALA A 71 -7.78 -45.35 -1.90
CA ALA A 71 -8.46 -45.39 -3.20
C ALA A 71 -8.58 -44.01 -3.87
N PHE A 72 -8.32 -42.92 -3.13
CA PHE A 72 -8.35 -41.57 -3.69
C PHE A 72 -7.27 -41.40 -4.75
N LYS A 73 -7.67 -40.91 -5.93
CA LYS A 73 -6.75 -40.49 -6.98
C LYS A 73 -6.70 -38.98 -6.99
N ALA A 74 -5.51 -38.43 -6.72
CA ALA A 74 -5.30 -37.00 -6.84
C ALA A 74 -5.54 -36.55 -8.29
N PRO A 75 -6.07 -35.34 -8.50
CA PRO A 75 -6.12 -34.75 -9.83
C PRO A 75 -4.69 -34.62 -10.39
N THR A 76 -4.57 -34.85 -11.68
CA THR A 76 -3.35 -34.59 -12.46
C THR A 76 -3.78 -33.80 -13.68
N LEU A 77 -3.76 -32.47 -13.58
CA LEU A 77 -3.92 -31.63 -14.75
C LEU A 77 -2.62 -31.61 -15.56
N THR A 78 -2.75 -31.91 -16.85
CA THR A 78 -1.66 -31.90 -17.83
C THR A 78 -1.32 -30.50 -18.34
N ASN A 79 -2.24 -29.53 -18.20
CA ASN A 79 -1.99 -28.13 -18.53
C ASN A 79 -2.30 -27.25 -17.30
N ARG A 80 -1.27 -26.62 -16.76
CA ARG A 80 -1.31 -25.78 -15.55
C ARG A 80 -0.84 -24.38 -15.92
N GLY A 81 -1.78 -23.57 -16.41
CA GLY A 81 -1.52 -22.18 -16.77
C GLY A 81 -1.44 -21.25 -15.56
N PHE A 82 -1.03 -20.01 -15.81
CA PHE A 82 -1.03 -18.92 -14.82
C PHE A 82 -2.46 -18.44 -14.47
N GLU A 83 -3.40 -18.65 -15.39
CA GLU A 83 -4.82 -18.40 -15.20
C GLU A 83 -5.64 -19.56 -15.78
N THR A 84 -6.85 -19.76 -15.27
CA THR A 84 -7.81 -20.73 -15.80
C THR A 84 -9.21 -20.12 -15.76
N TRP A 85 -9.93 -20.15 -16.87
CA TRP A 85 -11.27 -19.59 -16.99
C TRP A 85 -12.25 -20.65 -17.52
N PRO A 86 -13.51 -20.66 -17.08
CA PRO A 86 -14.48 -21.63 -17.58
C PRO A 86 -14.84 -21.37 -19.04
N GLU A 87 -15.10 -22.45 -19.79
CA GLU A 87 -15.63 -22.34 -21.15
C GLU A 87 -17.06 -21.79 -21.16
N ASP A 88 -17.86 -22.16 -20.15
CA ASP A 88 -19.20 -21.63 -19.88
C ASP A 88 -19.22 -21.04 -18.46
N SER A 89 -19.22 -19.71 -18.37
CA SER A 89 -19.23 -19.00 -17.08
C SER A 89 -20.51 -19.19 -16.28
N ASP A 90 -21.62 -19.57 -16.92
CA ASP A 90 -22.90 -19.82 -16.24
C ASP A 90 -22.93 -21.20 -15.58
N HIS A 91 -22.06 -22.13 -16.01
CA HIS A 91 -21.98 -23.50 -15.49
C HIS A 91 -20.52 -23.94 -15.31
N PRO A 92 -19.76 -23.29 -14.40
CA PRO A 92 -18.38 -23.70 -14.12
C PRO A 92 -18.33 -25.13 -13.56
N ASP A 93 -17.31 -25.91 -13.93
CA ASP A 93 -17.11 -27.23 -13.36
C ASP A 93 -16.84 -27.11 -11.85
N PRO A 94 -17.66 -27.74 -10.98
CA PRO A 94 -17.56 -27.59 -9.54
C PRO A 94 -16.24 -28.11 -8.95
N ASP A 95 -15.48 -28.93 -9.66
CA ASP A 95 -14.23 -29.51 -9.18
C ASP A 95 -12.98 -28.89 -9.83
N THR A 96 -13.15 -27.89 -10.70
CA THR A 96 -12.05 -27.22 -11.41
C THR A 96 -11.71 -25.87 -10.78
N PHE A 97 -10.41 -25.56 -10.75
CA PHE A 97 -9.90 -24.25 -10.35
C PHE A 97 -10.16 -23.20 -11.43
N TYR A 98 -10.57 -21.99 -11.02
CA TYR A 98 -10.69 -20.84 -11.90
C TYR A 98 -10.04 -19.59 -11.31
N GLY A 99 -9.68 -18.62 -12.16
CA GLY A 99 -8.97 -17.42 -11.78
C GLY A 99 -7.46 -17.51 -11.97
N LEU A 100 -6.74 -16.59 -11.35
CA LEU A 100 -5.28 -16.49 -11.37
C LEU A 100 -4.66 -17.40 -10.31
N VAL A 101 -3.44 -17.91 -10.51
CA VAL A 101 -2.74 -18.77 -9.52
C VAL A 101 -2.68 -18.23 -8.09
N PHE A 102 -2.84 -16.91 -7.90
CA PHE A 102 -2.87 -16.23 -6.61
C PHE A 102 -4.27 -15.81 -6.12
N GLN A 103 -5.35 -16.37 -6.67
CA GLN A 103 -6.73 -15.97 -6.35
C GLN A 103 -7.05 -16.07 -4.85
N ASP A 104 -6.45 -17.02 -4.13
CA ASP A 104 -6.64 -17.20 -2.68
C ASP A 104 -6.30 -15.93 -1.88
N SER A 105 -5.37 -15.12 -2.38
CA SER A 105 -4.94 -13.89 -1.71
C SER A 105 -6.02 -12.80 -1.68
N ASP A 106 -7.00 -12.82 -2.59
CA ASP A 106 -8.07 -11.82 -2.62
C ASP A 106 -8.98 -11.98 -1.38
N LEU A 107 -9.31 -13.22 -1.04
CA LEU A 107 -10.11 -13.53 0.16
C LEU A 107 -9.32 -13.24 1.43
N ALA A 108 -8.01 -13.52 1.44
CA ALA A 108 -7.14 -13.18 2.57
C ALA A 108 -7.15 -11.66 2.86
N LYS A 109 -6.92 -10.83 1.84
CA LYS A 109 -6.92 -9.36 1.99
C LYS A 109 -8.29 -8.81 2.41
N PHE A 110 -9.38 -9.43 1.95
CA PHE A 110 -10.73 -9.11 2.42
C PHE A 110 -10.89 -9.40 3.92
N ILE A 111 -10.48 -10.59 4.38
CA ILE A 111 -10.53 -10.97 5.81
C ILE A 111 -9.70 -10.00 6.64
N GLU A 112 -8.51 -9.61 6.17
CA GLU A 112 -7.66 -8.64 6.85
C GLU A 112 -8.32 -7.26 6.96
N ALA A 113 -8.92 -6.75 5.87
CA ALA A 113 -9.67 -5.50 5.89
C ALA A 113 -10.87 -5.55 6.84
N ALA A 114 -11.61 -6.67 6.83
CA ALA A 114 -12.72 -6.90 7.73
C ALA A 114 -12.27 -6.97 9.19
N ALA A 115 -11.13 -7.60 9.49
CA ALA A 115 -10.54 -7.65 10.83
C ALA A 115 -10.26 -6.24 11.38
N TYR A 116 -9.59 -5.38 10.61
CA TYR A 116 -9.33 -4.00 11.01
C TYR A 116 -10.63 -3.20 11.19
N SER A 117 -11.63 -3.42 10.34
CA SER A 117 -12.95 -2.81 10.51
C SER A 117 -13.64 -3.28 11.80
N LEU A 118 -13.60 -4.57 12.12
CA LEU A 118 -14.22 -5.16 13.31
C LEU A 118 -13.56 -4.69 14.60
N ALA A 119 -12.24 -4.48 14.59
CA ALA A 119 -11.49 -3.95 15.72
C ALA A 119 -11.96 -2.54 16.13
N GLY A 120 -12.25 -1.68 15.15
CA GLY A 120 -12.77 -0.33 15.40
C GLY A 120 -14.29 -0.26 15.53
N HIS A 121 -15.02 -1.18 14.89
CA HIS A 121 -16.49 -1.20 14.85
C HIS A 121 -17.02 -2.63 14.83
N PRO A 122 -17.30 -3.24 16.00
CA PRO A 122 -17.86 -4.59 16.07
C PRO A 122 -19.16 -4.71 15.28
N ASP A 123 -19.22 -5.70 14.38
CA ASP A 123 -20.38 -5.98 13.53
C ASP A 123 -20.59 -7.50 13.45
N ALA A 124 -21.59 -8.00 14.17
CA ALA A 124 -21.86 -9.44 14.26
C ALA A 124 -22.27 -10.07 12.92
N THR A 125 -22.76 -9.29 11.96
CA THR A 125 -23.12 -9.81 10.63
C THR A 125 -21.86 -10.04 9.81
N LEU A 126 -21.01 -9.00 9.72
CA LEU A 126 -19.72 -9.10 9.03
C LEU A 126 -18.83 -10.17 9.68
N GLU A 127 -18.79 -10.21 11.01
CA GLU A 127 -18.00 -11.20 11.74
C GLU A 127 -18.45 -12.64 11.41
N ALA A 128 -19.77 -12.89 11.32
CA ALA A 128 -20.30 -14.20 10.94
C ALA A 128 -20.01 -14.57 9.48
N GLU A 129 -20.01 -13.61 8.55
CA GLU A 129 -19.60 -13.83 7.15
C GLU A 129 -18.13 -14.20 7.05
N VAL A 130 -17.27 -13.49 7.79
CA VAL A 130 -15.83 -13.77 7.86
C VAL A 130 -15.57 -15.11 8.52
N ASP A 131 -16.25 -15.44 9.63
CA ASP A 131 -16.17 -16.76 10.27
C ASP A 131 -16.51 -17.88 9.28
N ALA A 132 -17.59 -17.73 8.50
CA ALA A 132 -17.99 -18.73 7.52
C ALA A 132 -16.96 -18.88 6.39
N ALA A 133 -16.33 -17.79 5.96
CA ALA A 133 -15.22 -17.84 5.00
C ALA A 133 -13.99 -18.55 5.60
N ILE A 134 -13.65 -18.27 6.86
CA ILE A 134 -12.55 -18.94 7.59
C ILE A 134 -12.83 -20.43 7.73
N ASP A 135 -14.04 -20.82 8.11
CA ASP A 135 -14.43 -22.24 8.19
C ASP A 135 -14.25 -22.95 6.84
N LEU A 136 -14.63 -22.29 5.75
CA LEU A 136 -14.44 -22.81 4.40
C LEU A 136 -12.95 -22.97 4.06
N ILE A 137 -12.12 -21.96 4.36
CA ILE A 137 -10.66 -22.01 4.18
C ILE A 137 -10.06 -23.18 4.98
N CYS A 138 -10.38 -23.28 6.26
CA CYS A 138 -9.92 -24.36 7.14
C CYS A 138 -10.37 -25.73 6.64
N SER A 139 -11.57 -25.82 6.05
CA SER A 139 -12.08 -27.08 5.48
C SER A 139 -11.34 -27.50 4.20
N ALA A 140 -10.70 -26.57 3.48
CA ALA A 140 -9.86 -26.87 2.33
C ALA A 140 -8.43 -27.31 2.70
N GLN A 141 -7.96 -26.98 3.91
CA GLN A 141 -6.59 -27.28 4.34
C GLN A 141 -6.34 -28.80 4.42
N LEU A 142 -5.19 -29.22 3.91
CA LEU A 142 -4.77 -30.62 3.95
C LEU A 142 -4.23 -31.04 5.33
N ASP A 143 -4.19 -32.35 5.61
CA ASP A 143 -3.71 -32.91 6.89
C ASP A 143 -2.25 -32.54 7.23
N ASN A 144 -1.42 -32.33 6.21
CA ASN A 144 -0.04 -31.89 6.36
C ASN A 144 0.11 -30.38 6.61
N GLY A 145 -0.99 -29.62 6.62
CA GLY A 145 -0.99 -28.17 6.81
C GLY A 145 -1.00 -27.34 5.52
N TYR A 146 -0.81 -27.96 4.36
CA TYR A 146 -0.76 -27.23 3.08
C TYR A 146 -2.11 -26.60 2.72
N LEU A 147 -2.09 -25.34 2.27
CA LEU A 147 -3.27 -24.61 1.81
C LEU A 147 -2.95 -23.74 0.58
N CYS A 148 -3.36 -24.20 -0.60
CA CYS A 148 -3.39 -23.40 -1.82
C CYS A 148 -4.35 -24.09 -2.79
N THR A 149 -5.47 -23.45 -3.12
CA THR A 149 -6.55 -24.08 -3.88
C THR A 149 -6.07 -24.53 -5.26
N TYR A 150 -5.23 -23.74 -5.93
CA TYR A 150 -4.66 -24.07 -7.23
C TYR A 150 -3.98 -25.44 -7.23
N TYR A 151 -3.04 -25.68 -6.32
CA TYR A 151 -2.30 -26.95 -6.27
C TYR A 151 -3.09 -28.10 -5.65
N ILE A 152 -4.02 -27.80 -4.73
CA ILE A 152 -4.96 -28.82 -4.23
C ILE A 152 -5.78 -29.37 -5.40
N LEU A 153 -6.33 -28.49 -6.24
CA LEU A 153 -7.24 -28.84 -7.34
C LEU A 153 -6.53 -29.33 -8.61
N THR A 154 -5.31 -28.88 -8.87
CA THR A 154 -4.57 -29.25 -10.10
C THR A 154 -3.62 -30.44 -9.91
N GLY A 155 -3.20 -30.71 -8.67
CA GLY A 155 -2.36 -31.83 -8.29
C GLY A 155 -1.17 -31.43 -7.41
N MET A 156 -1.01 -32.12 -6.29
CA MET A 156 0.09 -31.88 -5.34
C MET A 156 1.45 -32.43 -5.81
N ASP A 157 1.53 -33.07 -6.97
CA ASP A 157 2.79 -33.52 -7.57
C ASP A 157 3.72 -32.37 -8.00
N GLN A 158 3.21 -31.14 -8.12
CA GLN A 158 4.00 -29.98 -8.58
C GLN A 158 3.95 -28.76 -7.65
N HIS A 159 3.47 -28.89 -6.41
CA HIS A 159 3.60 -27.80 -5.44
C HIS A 159 5.08 -27.51 -5.17
N PHE A 160 5.45 -26.25 -5.02
CA PHE A 160 6.82 -25.76 -4.86
C PHE A 160 7.77 -26.10 -6.02
N THR A 161 7.25 -26.28 -7.23
CA THR A 161 8.06 -26.50 -8.44
C THR A 161 8.11 -25.30 -9.38
N ASN A 162 7.31 -24.26 -9.12
CA ASN A 162 7.30 -23.02 -9.87
C ASN A 162 7.09 -21.82 -8.93
N LEU A 163 7.98 -21.69 -7.94
CA LEU A 163 7.93 -20.59 -6.97
C LEU A 163 8.07 -19.23 -7.64
N GLU A 164 8.78 -19.17 -8.76
CA GLU A 164 8.97 -17.99 -9.61
C GLU A 164 7.64 -17.34 -10.03
N PHE A 165 6.62 -18.13 -10.42
CA PHE A 165 5.39 -17.60 -11.00
C PHE A 165 4.09 -18.00 -10.30
N ASN A 166 4.06 -19.08 -9.51
CA ASN A 166 2.79 -19.64 -9.03
C ASN A 166 2.35 -19.16 -7.63
N HIS A 167 3.07 -18.21 -7.03
CA HIS A 167 2.59 -17.43 -5.88
C HIS A 167 2.14 -18.24 -4.64
N GLU A 168 2.57 -19.49 -4.47
CA GLU A 168 2.19 -20.32 -3.31
C GLU A 168 2.54 -19.65 -1.98
N LEU A 169 3.78 -19.15 -1.88
CA LEU A 169 4.29 -18.48 -0.70
C LEU A 169 3.71 -17.06 -0.54
N TYR A 170 3.28 -16.42 -1.64
CA TYR A 170 2.57 -15.14 -1.61
C TYR A 170 1.16 -15.28 -1.03
N CYS A 171 0.40 -16.28 -1.48
CA CYS A 171 -0.91 -16.60 -0.91
C CYS A 171 -0.80 -16.99 0.56
N PHE A 172 0.22 -17.77 0.93
CA PHE A 172 0.51 -18.07 2.33
C PHE A 172 0.74 -16.80 3.16
N GLY A 173 1.57 -15.87 2.68
CA GLY A 173 1.89 -14.67 3.44
C GLY A 173 0.65 -13.78 3.65
N HIS A 174 -0.14 -13.53 2.60
CA HIS A 174 -1.39 -12.77 2.76
C HIS A 174 -2.40 -13.45 3.67
N MET A 175 -2.57 -14.78 3.57
CA MET A 175 -3.46 -15.51 4.47
C MET A 175 -2.97 -15.46 5.93
N THR A 176 -1.65 -15.41 6.13
CA THR A 176 -1.02 -15.26 7.45
C THR A 176 -1.22 -13.86 8.02
N GLU A 177 -1.09 -12.80 7.22
CA GLU A 177 -1.42 -11.42 7.65
C GLU A 177 -2.88 -11.32 8.09
N ALA A 178 -3.80 -11.89 7.30
CA ALA A 178 -5.22 -11.95 7.63
C ALA A 178 -5.49 -12.74 8.92
N ALA A 179 -4.79 -13.86 9.12
CA ALA A 179 -4.91 -14.68 10.33
C ALA A 179 -4.51 -13.93 11.59
N VAL A 180 -3.38 -13.22 11.54
CA VAL A 180 -2.88 -12.42 12.66
C VAL A 180 -3.84 -11.25 12.94
N ALA A 181 -4.24 -10.49 11.92
CA ALA A 181 -5.15 -9.37 12.09
C ALA A 181 -6.51 -9.81 12.67
N TYR A 182 -7.08 -10.92 12.18
CA TYR A 182 -8.36 -11.43 12.68
C TYR A 182 -8.28 -11.93 14.12
N HIS A 183 -7.15 -12.55 14.49
CA HIS A 183 -6.88 -12.93 15.87
C HIS A 183 -6.76 -11.70 16.79
N GLU A 184 -6.00 -10.68 16.38
CA GLU A 184 -5.85 -9.44 17.13
C GLU A 184 -7.19 -8.69 17.30
N ALA A 185 -8.06 -8.72 16.30
CA ALA A 185 -9.34 -8.02 16.31
C ALA A 185 -10.44 -8.74 17.12
N THR A 186 -10.49 -10.08 17.06
CA THR A 186 -11.63 -10.87 17.59
C THR A 186 -11.26 -11.83 18.72
N GLY A 187 -9.97 -12.13 18.89
CA GLY A 187 -9.47 -13.17 19.78
C GLY A 187 -9.68 -14.60 19.26
N LYS A 188 -10.28 -14.80 18.08
CA LYS A 188 -10.49 -16.13 17.49
C LYS A 188 -9.20 -16.63 16.82
N ASP A 189 -8.91 -17.91 16.96
CA ASP A 189 -7.63 -18.51 16.60
C ASP A 189 -7.70 -19.50 15.43
N ALA A 190 -8.90 -19.83 14.92
CA ALA A 190 -9.08 -20.87 13.90
C ALA A 190 -8.18 -20.65 12.66
N LEU A 191 -8.18 -19.44 12.09
CA LEU A 191 -7.33 -19.12 10.93
C LEU A 191 -5.84 -19.05 11.32
N LEU A 192 -5.52 -18.55 12.53
CA LEU A 192 -4.15 -18.48 13.04
C LEU A 192 -3.54 -19.89 13.19
N GLU A 193 -4.28 -20.83 13.76
CA GLU A 193 -3.86 -22.23 13.90
C GLU A 193 -3.72 -22.91 12.53
N ALA A 194 -4.62 -22.63 11.59
CA ALA A 194 -4.45 -23.10 10.22
C ALA A 194 -3.14 -22.56 9.61
N MET A 195 -2.84 -21.27 9.77
CA MET A 195 -1.64 -20.69 9.17
C MET A 195 -0.34 -21.12 9.86
N LYS A 196 -0.36 -21.39 11.17
CA LYS A 196 0.75 -22.06 11.86
C LYS A 196 1.06 -23.42 11.25
N ARG A 197 0.02 -24.25 11.00
CA ARG A 197 0.21 -25.56 10.34
C ARG A 197 0.79 -25.43 8.94
N PHE A 198 0.40 -24.39 8.19
CA PHE A 198 0.97 -24.17 6.87
C PHE A 198 2.42 -23.67 6.95
N ALA A 199 2.72 -22.76 7.88
CA ALA A 199 4.07 -22.29 8.16
C ALA A 199 4.99 -23.45 8.57
N ASP A 200 4.52 -24.35 9.43
CA ASP A 200 5.23 -25.58 9.83
C ASP A 200 5.52 -26.48 8.61
N TYR A 201 4.56 -26.61 7.70
CA TYR A 201 4.76 -27.37 6.47
C TYR A 201 5.81 -26.70 5.58
N ILE A 202 5.76 -25.38 5.41
CA ILE A 202 6.75 -24.62 4.63
C ILE A 202 8.14 -24.76 5.26
N ASP A 203 8.28 -24.55 6.56
CA ASP A 203 9.53 -24.76 7.29
C ASP A 203 10.06 -26.19 7.13
N SER A 204 9.20 -27.21 7.08
CA SER A 204 9.66 -28.59 6.81
C SER A 204 10.27 -28.78 5.41
N ARG A 205 9.91 -27.92 4.45
CA ARG A 205 10.32 -28.01 3.04
C ARG A 205 11.45 -27.07 2.66
N PHE A 206 11.53 -25.89 3.28
CA PHE A 206 12.47 -24.82 2.96
C PHE A 206 13.48 -24.60 4.08
N GLY A 207 14.71 -24.26 3.71
CA GLY A 207 15.73 -23.88 4.69
C GLY A 207 17.16 -24.27 4.27
N PRO A 208 18.16 -23.89 5.09
CA PRO A 208 19.57 -24.10 4.77
C PRO A 208 20.01 -25.56 4.90
N GLN A 209 19.24 -26.42 5.55
CA GLN A 209 19.62 -27.83 5.80
C GLN A 209 19.66 -28.68 4.51
N GLU A 210 20.56 -29.66 4.46
CA GLU A 210 20.66 -30.62 3.35
C GLU A 210 19.31 -31.31 3.09
N GLY A 211 18.93 -31.47 1.82
CA GLY A 211 17.65 -32.09 1.42
C GLY A 211 16.43 -31.17 1.45
N LYS A 212 16.50 -29.97 2.03
CA LYS A 212 15.46 -28.94 1.90
C LYS A 212 15.62 -28.10 0.62
N LEU A 213 14.51 -27.54 0.15
CA LEU A 213 14.47 -26.61 -0.97
C LEU A 213 15.19 -25.30 -0.61
N LYS A 214 16.04 -24.83 -1.54
CA LYS A 214 16.75 -23.54 -1.46
C LYS A 214 15.98 -22.39 -2.11
N GLY A 215 14.67 -22.55 -2.21
CA GLY A 215 13.79 -21.60 -2.87
C GLY A 215 13.28 -20.51 -1.94
N TYR A 216 12.71 -19.50 -2.57
CA TYR A 216 12.10 -18.32 -1.97
C TYR A 216 10.92 -17.89 -2.85
N PRO A 217 9.98 -17.07 -2.36
CA PRO A 217 8.83 -16.64 -3.16
C PRO A 217 9.25 -15.91 -4.45
N GLY A 218 8.62 -16.18 -5.60
CA GLY A 218 8.77 -15.34 -6.79
C GLY A 218 8.09 -13.97 -6.64
N HIS A 219 7.10 -13.86 -5.77
CA HIS A 219 6.55 -12.58 -5.31
C HIS A 219 6.63 -12.55 -3.79
N GLU A 220 7.48 -11.66 -3.28
CA GLU A 220 7.69 -11.35 -1.88
C GLU A 220 6.37 -11.03 -1.20
N GLU A 221 6.24 -11.48 0.05
CA GLU A 221 5.07 -11.29 0.94
C GLU A 221 5.22 -12.25 2.15
N ALA A 222 5.73 -13.46 1.91
CA ALA A 222 5.93 -14.46 2.97
C ALA A 222 6.88 -13.95 4.06
N GLU A 223 7.90 -13.16 3.70
CA GLU A 223 8.94 -12.69 4.59
C GLU A 223 8.37 -11.78 5.69
N LEU A 224 7.59 -10.76 5.32
CA LEU A 224 6.95 -9.85 6.29
C LEU A 224 5.85 -10.56 7.10
N ALA A 225 5.10 -11.47 6.47
CA ALA A 225 4.03 -12.20 7.13
C ALA A 225 4.55 -13.19 8.19
N LEU A 226 5.67 -13.86 7.92
CA LEU A 226 6.33 -14.75 8.87
C LEU A 226 6.86 -14.00 10.09
N VAL A 227 7.31 -12.75 9.94
CA VAL A 227 7.69 -11.90 11.08
C VAL A 227 6.46 -11.55 11.93
N ARG A 228 5.33 -11.16 11.31
CA ARG A 228 4.08 -10.96 12.09
C ARG A 228 3.62 -12.23 12.78
N LEU A 229 3.74 -13.40 12.13
CA LEU A 229 3.38 -14.68 12.75
C LEU A 229 4.30 -15.03 13.92
N HIS A 230 5.61 -14.76 13.79
CA HIS A 230 6.56 -14.88 14.88
C HIS A 230 6.14 -14.02 16.09
N GLN A 231 5.79 -12.75 15.85
CA GLN A 231 5.35 -11.84 16.92
C GLN A 231 4.06 -12.31 17.61
N ALA A 232 3.09 -12.78 16.84
CA ALA A 232 1.81 -13.25 17.37
C ALA A 232 1.93 -14.56 18.17
N THR A 233 2.95 -15.39 17.90
CA THR A 233 3.05 -16.75 18.46
C THR A 233 4.25 -16.98 19.37
N GLY A 234 5.29 -16.14 19.28
CA GLY A 234 6.58 -16.35 19.93
C GLY A 234 7.43 -17.47 19.32
N GLU A 235 7.04 -18.06 18.18
CA GLU A 235 7.76 -19.17 17.56
C GLU A 235 8.94 -18.66 16.71
N GLN A 236 10.17 -18.95 17.16
CA GLN A 236 11.41 -18.49 16.53
C GLN A 236 11.61 -19.04 15.12
N ARG A 237 11.14 -20.27 14.83
CA ARG A 237 11.28 -20.90 13.51
C ARG A 237 10.70 -20.07 12.38
N TYR A 238 9.64 -19.30 12.63
CA TYR A 238 9.05 -18.44 11.61
C TYR A 238 9.95 -17.25 11.25
N LEU A 239 10.58 -16.62 12.24
CA LEU A 239 11.58 -15.57 12.01
C LEU A 239 12.83 -16.13 11.29
N ASP A 240 13.28 -17.32 11.67
CA ASP A 240 14.41 -17.98 11.02
C ASP A 240 14.10 -18.31 9.55
N LEU A 241 12.87 -18.73 9.24
CA LEU A 241 12.40 -18.99 7.88
C LEU A 241 12.30 -17.70 7.05
N ALA A 242 11.78 -16.61 7.62
CA ALA A 242 11.74 -15.30 6.97
C ALA A 242 13.16 -14.83 6.59
N LYS A 243 14.09 -14.92 7.55
CA LYS A 243 15.50 -14.59 7.35
C LYS A 243 16.13 -15.48 6.27
N PHE A 244 15.83 -16.77 6.26
CA PHE A 244 16.31 -17.69 5.22
C PHE A 244 15.87 -17.25 3.82
N PHE A 245 14.59 -16.90 3.63
CA PHE A 245 14.11 -16.46 2.30
C PHE A 245 14.85 -15.20 1.81
N LEU A 246 15.08 -14.23 2.70
CA LEU A 246 15.84 -13.02 2.37
C LEU A 246 17.31 -13.33 2.05
N ASP A 247 17.97 -14.13 2.89
CA ASP A 247 19.39 -14.46 2.74
C ASP A 247 19.67 -15.31 1.48
N GLN A 248 18.71 -16.16 1.09
CA GLN A 248 18.82 -17.03 -0.06
C GLN A 248 18.53 -16.30 -1.39
N ARG A 249 17.70 -15.25 -1.37
CA ARG A 249 17.29 -14.51 -2.57
C ARG A 249 18.50 -13.91 -3.27
N GLY A 250 18.62 -14.20 -4.57
CA GLY A 250 19.64 -13.65 -5.44
C GLY A 250 21.05 -14.24 -5.28
N THR A 251 21.23 -15.25 -4.44
CA THR A 251 22.49 -16.01 -4.34
C THR A 251 22.74 -16.89 -5.57
N ASP A 252 24.01 -17.24 -5.78
CA ASP A 252 24.41 -18.21 -6.81
C ASP A 252 24.56 -19.63 -6.26
N PRO A 253 24.23 -20.67 -7.06
CA PRO A 253 23.56 -20.60 -8.37
C PRO A 253 22.10 -20.10 -8.26
N LYS A 254 21.64 -19.34 -9.26
CA LYS A 254 20.28 -18.76 -9.28
C LYS A 254 19.20 -19.84 -9.15
N TYR A 255 18.46 -19.80 -8.05
CA TYR A 255 17.50 -20.85 -7.71
C TYR A 255 16.41 -21.02 -8.79
N PHE A 256 15.87 -19.94 -9.36
CA PHE A 256 14.83 -20.06 -10.38
C PHE A 256 15.32 -20.76 -11.66
N HIS A 257 16.60 -20.62 -12.02
CA HIS A 257 17.20 -21.42 -13.11
C HIS A 257 17.25 -22.91 -12.74
N LEU A 258 17.75 -23.24 -11.54
CA LEU A 258 17.78 -24.63 -11.05
C LEU A 258 16.38 -25.25 -10.98
N GLU A 259 15.42 -24.46 -10.53
CA GLU A 259 14.03 -24.86 -10.41
C GLU A 259 13.40 -25.12 -11.79
N ALA A 260 13.71 -24.29 -12.79
CA ALA A 260 13.29 -24.48 -14.18
C ALA A 260 13.96 -25.71 -14.83
N GLU A 261 15.25 -25.94 -14.58
CA GLU A 261 15.95 -27.14 -15.03
C GLU A 261 15.37 -28.41 -14.42
N ARG A 262 15.08 -28.39 -13.10
CA ARG A 262 14.42 -29.49 -12.40
C ARG A 262 13.03 -29.75 -13.00
N ALA A 263 12.20 -28.72 -13.15
CA ALA A 263 10.86 -28.84 -13.72
C ALA A 263 10.90 -29.44 -15.13
N LYS A 264 11.83 -28.99 -15.98
CA LYS A 264 12.05 -29.56 -17.31
C LYS A 264 12.48 -31.03 -17.27
N ALA A 265 13.41 -31.38 -16.38
CA ALA A 265 13.87 -32.76 -16.22
C ALA A 265 12.77 -33.72 -15.72
N GLU A 266 11.84 -33.20 -14.93
CA GLU A 266 10.66 -33.92 -14.42
C GLU A 266 9.51 -34.01 -15.44
N GLY A 267 9.67 -33.44 -16.65
CA GLY A 267 8.69 -33.51 -17.73
C GLY A 267 7.65 -32.38 -17.72
N TYR A 268 7.88 -31.33 -16.94
CA TYR A 268 7.01 -30.17 -16.79
C TYR A 268 7.76 -28.88 -17.19
N PRO A 269 8.15 -28.72 -18.47
CA PRO A 269 8.83 -27.51 -18.89
C PRO A 269 7.93 -26.30 -18.63
N ARG A 270 8.48 -25.29 -17.94
CA ARG A 270 7.76 -24.05 -17.68
C ARG A 270 7.43 -23.34 -18.98
N ALA A 271 6.21 -22.83 -19.08
CA ALA A 271 5.91 -21.74 -19.99
C ALA A 271 6.45 -20.45 -19.35
N GLY A 272 7.75 -20.19 -19.54
CA GLY A 272 8.38 -18.95 -19.06
C GLY A 272 8.50 -17.93 -20.18
N TRP A 273 8.20 -16.66 -19.87
CA TRP A 273 8.86 -15.56 -20.58
C TRP A 273 10.25 -15.39 -19.95
N ASP A 274 11.26 -15.04 -20.74
CA ASP A 274 12.64 -14.80 -20.29
C ASP A 274 12.67 -13.49 -19.47
N ALA A 275 12.15 -13.58 -18.24
CA ALA A 275 12.02 -12.46 -17.33
C ALA A 275 13.38 -12.14 -16.72
N ASP A 276 13.77 -10.88 -16.79
CA ASP A 276 14.96 -10.39 -16.09
C ASP A 276 14.83 -10.69 -14.59
N MET A 277 15.87 -11.28 -13.98
CA MET A 277 15.92 -11.58 -12.54
C MET A 277 15.73 -10.33 -11.67
N ALA A 278 15.97 -9.14 -12.22
CA ALA A 278 15.63 -7.87 -11.60
C ALA A 278 14.13 -7.71 -11.33
N TYR A 279 13.25 -8.26 -12.19
CA TYR A 279 11.79 -8.25 -12.00
C TYR A 279 11.37 -8.84 -10.65
N PHE A 280 12.08 -9.89 -10.21
CA PHE A 280 11.89 -10.59 -8.93
C PHE A 280 12.89 -10.18 -7.84
N GLN A 281 13.64 -9.10 -8.03
CA GLN A 281 14.67 -8.63 -7.07
C GLN A 281 15.64 -9.76 -6.67
N SER A 282 15.98 -10.64 -7.63
CA SER A 282 16.83 -11.82 -7.43
C SER A 282 18.07 -11.83 -8.34
N HIS A 283 18.35 -10.69 -8.97
CA HIS A 283 19.56 -10.44 -9.73
C HIS A 283 20.81 -10.44 -8.84
N GLU A 284 20.69 -10.00 -7.58
CA GLU A 284 21.76 -9.94 -6.58
C GLU A 284 21.24 -10.27 -5.17
N PRO A 285 22.10 -10.72 -4.23
CA PRO A 285 21.75 -10.84 -2.83
C PRO A 285 21.15 -9.54 -2.27
N VAL A 286 20.12 -9.63 -1.44
CA VAL A 286 19.35 -8.45 -0.98
C VAL A 286 20.20 -7.39 -0.25
N ARG A 287 21.34 -7.79 0.34
CA ARG A 287 22.29 -6.89 1.02
C ARG A 287 23.23 -6.16 0.06
N GLU A 288 23.32 -6.62 -1.18
CA GLU A 288 24.20 -6.10 -2.23
C GLU A 288 23.45 -5.21 -3.22
N GLN A 289 22.10 -5.27 -3.22
CA GLN A 289 21.27 -4.41 -4.06
C GLN A 289 21.42 -2.93 -3.66
N ASP A 290 21.72 -2.09 -4.64
CA ASP A 290 21.91 -0.64 -4.48
C ASP A 290 20.82 0.21 -5.14
N GLU A 291 19.97 -0.40 -5.96
CA GLU A 291 18.94 0.27 -6.76
C GLU A 291 17.59 -0.45 -6.64
N ALA A 292 16.50 0.31 -6.49
CA ALA A 292 15.16 -0.24 -6.59
C ALA A 292 14.81 -0.51 -8.07
N VAL A 293 14.70 -1.80 -8.41
CA VAL A 293 14.49 -2.29 -9.78
C VAL A 293 13.35 -3.32 -9.85
N GLY A 294 12.88 -3.60 -11.06
CA GLY A 294 11.85 -4.61 -11.30
C GLY A 294 10.48 -4.22 -10.77
N HIS A 295 9.60 -5.22 -10.59
CA HIS A 295 8.22 -5.00 -10.21
C HIS A 295 8.09 -4.21 -8.90
N ALA A 296 7.31 -3.12 -8.91
CA ALA A 296 7.32 -2.15 -7.81
C ALA A 296 6.73 -2.71 -6.49
N VAL A 297 5.64 -3.49 -6.55
CA VAL A 297 5.03 -4.11 -5.36
C VAL A 297 5.95 -5.15 -4.71
N ARG A 298 6.53 -6.05 -5.52
CA ARG A 298 7.51 -7.06 -5.08
C ARG A 298 8.65 -6.42 -4.31
N ALA A 299 9.26 -5.40 -4.90
CA ALA A 299 10.30 -4.60 -4.25
C ALA A 299 9.82 -3.99 -2.93
N GLY A 300 8.66 -3.33 -2.88
CA GLY A 300 8.14 -2.74 -1.64
C GLY A 300 7.87 -3.77 -0.53
N TYR A 301 7.33 -4.94 -0.87
CA TYR A 301 7.12 -6.04 0.08
C TYR A 301 8.44 -6.66 0.53
N LEU A 302 9.40 -6.85 -0.38
CA LEU A 302 10.76 -7.29 -0.05
C LEU A 302 11.39 -6.38 0.99
N TYR A 303 11.39 -5.06 0.72
CA TYR A 303 12.06 -4.08 1.59
C TYR A 303 11.37 -3.97 2.95
N THR A 304 10.04 -4.16 2.99
CA THR A 304 9.28 -4.28 4.24
C THR A 304 9.74 -5.50 5.04
N GLY A 305 9.82 -6.68 4.43
CA GLY A 305 10.30 -7.91 5.08
C GLY A 305 11.77 -7.81 5.54
N MET A 306 12.63 -7.16 4.75
CA MET A 306 14.02 -6.88 5.13
C MET A 306 14.10 -6.02 6.39
N ALA A 307 13.31 -4.95 6.45
CA ALA A 307 13.29 -4.05 7.60
C ALA A 307 12.70 -4.73 8.85
N ASP A 308 11.67 -5.56 8.69
CA ASP A 308 11.11 -6.37 9.78
C ASP A 308 12.13 -7.36 10.34
N VAL A 309 12.83 -8.13 9.49
CA VAL A 309 13.89 -9.06 9.94
C VAL A 309 15.07 -8.30 10.55
N ALA A 310 15.47 -7.16 10.00
CA ALA A 310 16.54 -6.33 10.55
C ALA A 310 16.22 -5.88 11.99
N ARG A 311 14.97 -5.47 12.22
CA ARG A 311 14.48 -5.03 13.54
C ARG A 311 14.49 -6.16 14.56
N GLU A 312 13.96 -7.34 14.19
CA GLU A 312 13.87 -8.49 15.10
C GLU A 312 15.24 -9.13 15.41
N THR A 313 16.18 -9.07 14.46
CA THR A 313 17.48 -9.73 14.61
C THR A 313 18.61 -8.80 15.01
N GLY A 314 18.41 -7.48 14.91
CA GLY A 314 19.47 -6.48 15.06
C GLY A 314 20.51 -6.49 13.92
N ASP A 315 20.16 -7.02 12.74
CA ASP A 315 21.07 -7.11 11.59
C ASP A 315 21.26 -5.72 10.93
N GLN A 316 22.35 -5.06 11.31
CA GLN A 316 22.70 -3.73 10.82
C GLN A 316 22.97 -3.70 9.30
N SER A 317 23.40 -4.82 8.69
CA SER A 317 23.64 -4.87 7.24
C SER A 317 22.34 -4.83 6.44
N LEU A 318 21.25 -5.39 6.98
CA LEU A 318 19.92 -5.25 6.39
C LEU A 318 19.37 -3.83 6.58
N VAL A 319 19.60 -3.19 7.74
CA VAL A 319 19.24 -1.78 7.95
C VAL A 319 19.90 -0.89 6.90
N GLU A 320 21.20 -1.07 6.66
CA GLU A 320 21.95 -0.31 5.65
C GLU A 320 21.45 -0.57 4.23
N ALA A 321 21.09 -1.81 3.89
CA ALA A 321 20.48 -2.13 2.60
C ALA A 321 19.12 -1.45 2.42
N CYS A 322 18.26 -1.50 3.43
CA CYS A 322 16.99 -0.78 3.43
C CYS A 322 17.19 0.74 3.27
N GLU A 323 18.19 1.34 3.95
CA GLU A 323 18.50 2.76 3.79
C GLU A 323 18.96 3.11 2.36
N ARG A 324 19.80 2.28 1.73
CA ARG A 324 20.22 2.49 0.33
C ARG A 324 19.05 2.39 -0.65
N LEU A 325 18.23 1.35 -0.51
CA LEU A 325 17.06 1.12 -1.36
C LEU A 325 15.99 2.22 -1.17
N TRP A 326 15.80 2.68 0.07
CA TRP A 326 14.97 3.85 0.35
C TRP A 326 15.45 5.08 -0.43
N ARG A 327 16.76 5.41 -0.38
CA ARG A 327 17.32 6.53 -1.15
C ARG A 327 17.11 6.36 -2.65
N SER A 328 17.32 5.16 -3.18
CA SER A 328 17.09 4.88 -4.60
C SER A 328 15.66 5.23 -5.03
N ILE A 329 14.66 4.99 -4.18
CA ILE A 329 13.26 5.34 -4.45
C ILE A 329 13.05 6.84 -4.31
N VAL A 330 13.27 7.39 -3.12
CA VAL A 330 12.77 8.72 -2.78
C VAL A 330 13.54 9.84 -3.46
N ASP A 331 14.82 9.64 -3.78
CA ASP A 331 15.65 10.67 -4.39
C ASP A 331 15.52 10.69 -5.92
N ARG A 332 15.03 9.60 -6.54
CA ARG A 332 15.18 9.39 -8.00
C ARG A 332 14.00 8.74 -8.72
N LYS A 333 13.12 8.01 -8.02
CA LYS A 333 12.07 7.18 -8.63
C LYS A 333 10.68 7.33 -7.97
N LEU A 334 10.46 8.41 -7.22
CA LEU A 334 9.20 8.72 -6.54
C LEU A 334 8.45 9.83 -7.28
N TYR A 335 7.20 9.57 -7.67
CA TYR A 335 6.33 10.61 -8.24
C TYR A 335 5.89 11.62 -7.16
N VAL A 336 5.56 12.85 -7.56
CA VAL A 336 5.06 13.91 -6.65
C VAL A 336 3.75 13.57 -5.93
N THR A 337 3.08 12.49 -6.33
CA THR A 337 1.89 11.92 -5.69
C THR A 337 2.22 10.79 -4.70
N GLY A 338 3.49 10.46 -4.49
CA GLY A 338 3.90 9.31 -3.67
C GLY A 338 3.71 7.96 -4.37
N GLY A 339 3.44 7.97 -5.68
CA GLY A 339 3.40 6.75 -6.50
C GLY A 339 4.80 6.26 -6.89
N ILE A 340 4.93 4.95 -7.13
CA ILE A 340 6.14 4.29 -7.64
C ILE A 340 5.77 3.31 -8.76
N GLY A 341 6.71 3.04 -9.68
CA GLY A 341 6.48 2.25 -10.88
C GLY A 341 6.40 3.13 -12.12
N GLY A 342 7.54 3.30 -12.79
CA GLY A 342 7.71 4.22 -13.93
C GLY A 342 7.23 3.66 -15.26
N THR A 343 7.02 2.35 -15.36
CA THR A 343 6.65 1.68 -16.62
C THR A 343 5.58 0.61 -16.45
N VAL A 344 4.73 0.46 -17.47
CA VAL A 344 3.77 -0.63 -17.60
C VAL A 344 4.44 -1.97 -17.87
N ASP A 345 5.63 -1.95 -18.47
CA ASP A 345 6.38 -3.17 -18.76
C ASP A 345 6.89 -3.77 -17.45
N GLY A 346 6.25 -4.86 -17.02
CA GLY A 346 6.55 -5.51 -15.74
C GLY A 346 6.09 -4.74 -14.51
N GLU A 347 5.24 -3.71 -14.66
CA GLU A 347 4.67 -2.95 -13.52
C GLU A 347 5.79 -2.42 -12.59
N ALA A 348 6.86 -1.94 -13.22
CA ALA A 348 8.19 -1.91 -12.65
C ALA A 348 8.72 -0.49 -12.41
N PHE A 349 9.73 -0.41 -11.55
CA PHE A 349 10.71 0.68 -11.63
C PHE A 349 11.39 0.67 -12.99
N SER A 350 11.65 1.86 -13.53
CA SER A 350 12.55 2.05 -14.67
C SER A 350 13.92 2.50 -14.14
N TYR A 351 14.51 3.57 -14.68
CA TYR A 351 15.82 4.07 -14.29
C TYR A 351 15.72 5.40 -13.54
N ASP A 352 16.83 5.86 -12.96
CA ASP A 352 16.87 7.11 -12.19
C ASP A 352 16.32 8.33 -12.98
N TYR A 353 15.42 9.07 -12.34
CA TYR A 353 14.75 10.27 -12.85
C TYR A 353 13.83 10.05 -14.07
N ASP A 354 13.50 8.80 -14.40
CA ASP A 354 12.51 8.45 -15.41
C ASP A 354 11.11 8.40 -14.79
N LEU A 355 10.42 9.55 -14.84
CA LEU A 355 9.10 9.74 -14.24
C LEU A 355 8.11 10.28 -15.28
N PRO A 356 7.75 9.51 -16.32
CA PRO A 356 6.78 9.97 -17.32
C PRO A 356 5.39 10.10 -16.70
N ASN A 357 4.72 11.23 -16.93
CA ASN A 357 3.40 11.50 -16.35
C ASN A 357 2.27 10.79 -17.10
N ASP A 358 2.41 10.67 -18.42
CA ASP A 358 1.41 10.13 -19.36
C ASP A 358 1.69 8.68 -19.77
N LEU A 359 2.65 8.03 -19.09
CA LEU A 359 2.96 6.60 -19.20
C LEU A 359 3.16 5.93 -17.83
N ALA A 360 3.11 6.70 -16.72
CA ALA A 360 3.24 6.19 -15.36
C ALA A 360 2.39 4.94 -15.13
N TYR A 361 2.97 3.95 -14.44
CA TYR A 361 2.19 2.85 -13.92
C TYR A 361 1.64 3.20 -12.54
N SER A 362 2.50 3.64 -11.61
CA SER A 362 2.11 4.22 -10.33
C SER A 362 0.96 3.43 -9.67
N GLU A 363 1.20 2.14 -9.47
CA GLU A 363 0.17 1.20 -9.05
C GLU A 363 -0.34 1.53 -7.65
N THR A 364 -1.65 1.36 -7.40
CA THR A 364 -2.22 1.52 -6.05
C THR A 364 -1.53 0.58 -5.04
N CYS A 365 -1.30 -0.69 -5.36
CA CYS A 365 -0.58 -1.60 -4.46
C CYS A 365 0.87 -1.19 -4.24
N ALA A 366 1.53 -0.59 -5.24
CA ALA A 366 2.92 -0.18 -5.11
C ALA A 366 3.05 1.02 -4.15
N ALA A 367 2.15 2.00 -4.23
CA ALA A 367 2.06 3.07 -3.25
C ALA A 367 1.77 2.55 -1.83
N ILE A 368 0.90 1.54 -1.70
CA ILE A 368 0.63 0.87 -0.41
C ILE A 368 1.88 0.15 0.12
N SER A 369 2.61 -0.57 -0.73
CA SER A 369 3.86 -1.24 -0.34
C SER A 369 4.92 -0.24 0.15
N LEU A 370 4.97 0.96 -0.43
CA LEU A 370 5.84 2.04 0.02
C LEU A 370 5.40 2.58 1.40
N VAL A 371 4.10 2.68 1.67
CA VAL A 371 3.56 3.01 3.00
C VAL A 371 3.99 1.98 4.04
N TYR A 372 3.94 0.69 3.70
CA TYR A 372 4.39 -0.38 4.61
C TYR A 372 5.89 -0.29 4.89
N PHE A 373 6.69 -0.07 3.84
CA PHE A 373 8.13 0.06 3.97
C PHE A 373 8.48 1.30 4.81
N ALA A 374 7.85 2.45 4.54
CA ALA A 374 8.05 3.68 5.31
C ALA A 374 7.73 3.49 6.80
N ARG A 375 6.64 2.77 7.13
CA ARG A 375 6.31 2.41 8.53
C ARG A 375 7.45 1.63 9.18
N ARG A 376 8.00 0.62 8.51
CA ARG A 376 9.12 -0.16 9.07
C ARG A 376 10.40 0.65 9.20
N MET A 377 10.67 1.56 8.27
CA MET A 377 11.79 2.49 8.38
C MET A 377 11.66 3.39 9.61
N LEU A 378 10.45 3.89 9.94
CA LEU A 378 10.20 4.64 11.18
C LEU A 378 10.49 3.82 12.44
N GLN A 379 10.12 2.54 12.43
CA GLN A 379 10.35 1.61 13.55
C GLN A 379 11.82 1.27 13.74
N LEU A 380 12.61 1.28 12.66
CA LEU A 380 14.07 1.16 12.72
C LEU A 380 14.71 2.46 13.21
N ARG A 381 14.31 3.61 12.64
CA ARG A 381 14.82 4.95 12.98
C ARG A 381 13.71 6.00 12.79
N PRO A 382 13.30 6.75 13.82
CA PRO A 382 12.25 7.74 13.70
C PRO A 382 12.75 9.02 13.00
N ARG A 383 12.87 8.98 11.66
CA ARG A 383 13.17 10.14 10.81
C ARG A 383 11.91 10.63 10.12
N SER A 384 11.66 11.94 10.17
CA SER A 384 10.42 12.55 9.66
C SER A 384 10.18 12.25 8.19
N GLU A 385 11.23 12.17 7.38
CA GLU A 385 11.15 11.92 5.94
C GLU A 385 10.44 10.60 5.57
N TYR A 386 10.56 9.57 6.42
CA TYR A 386 9.85 8.30 6.21
C TYR A 386 8.35 8.53 6.33
N ALA A 387 7.93 9.26 7.38
CA ALA A 387 6.55 9.64 7.58
C ALA A 387 6.06 10.69 6.55
N ASP A 388 6.93 11.55 6.02
CA ASP A 388 6.57 12.49 4.95
C ASP A 388 6.21 11.76 3.66
N VAL A 389 6.97 10.74 3.27
CA VAL A 389 6.67 9.90 2.10
C VAL A 389 5.45 9.02 2.36
N MET A 390 5.31 8.47 3.57
CA MET A 390 4.12 7.72 3.99
C MET A 390 2.85 8.57 3.89
N GLU A 391 2.90 9.81 4.41
CA GLU A 391 1.83 10.79 4.36
C GLU A 391 1.53 11.17 2.90
N LEU A 392 2.55 11.43 2.08
CA LEU A 392 2.38 11.74 0.66
C LEU A 392 1.65 10.61 -0.08
N ALA A 393 2.07 9.36 0.07
CA ALA A 393 1.43 8.24 -0.61
C ALA A 393 -0.01 8.02 -0.12
N LEU A 394 -0.25 8.07 1.21
CA LEU A 394 -1.56 7.90 1.81
C LEU A 394 -2.58 8.94 1.32
N TYR A 395 -2.23 10.23 1.38
CA TYR A 395 -3.16 11.31 1.04
C TYR A 395 -3.33 11.53 -0.47
N ASN A 396 -2.55 10.85 -1.32
CA ASN A 396 -2.58 11.00 -2.78
C ASN A 396 -2.83 9.68 -3.50
N THR A 397 -1.79 8.93 -3.91
CA THR A 397 -1.93 7.75 -4.79
C THR A 397 -2.77 6.64 -4.16
N VAL A 398 -2.66 6.39 -2.85
CA VAL A 398 -3.48 5.37 -2.17
C VAL A 398 -4.96 5.74 -2.26
N LEU A 399 -5.33 6.97 -1.86
CA LEU A 399 -6.73 7.42 -1.92
C LEU A 399 -7.24 7.63 -3.35
N ALA A 400 -6.38 7.94 -4.31
CA ALA A 400 -6.74 8.03 -5.73
C ALA A 400 -7.23 6.69 -6.27
N GLY A 401 -6.77 5.57 -5.70
CA GLY A 401 -7.12 4.21 -6.07
C GLY A 401 -8.61 3.85 -5.91
N VAL A 402 -9.42 4.64 -5.20
CA VAL A 402 -10.85 4.36 -4.99
C VAL A 402 -11.72 5.59 -5.29
N ALA A 403 -12.88 5.38 -5.89
CA ALA A 403 -13.89 6.41 -6.09
C ALA A 403 -14.43 6.90 -4.74
N LEU A 404 -14.95 8.13 -4.71
CA LEU A 404 -15.51 8.71 -3.49
C LEU A 404 -16.81 8.01 -3.01
N ASP A 405 -17.39 7.15 -3.84
CA ASP A 405 -18.51 6.27 -3.54
C ASP A 405 -18.10 4.84 -3.10
N GLY A 406 -16.81 4.50 -3.19
CA GLY A 406 -16.27 3.20 -2.79
C GLY A 406 -16.53 2.04 -3.76
N LYS A 407 -17.04 2.28 -4.97
CA LYS A 407 -17.56 1.22 -5.87
C LYS A 407 -16.82 1.06 -7.19
N SER A 408 -15.76 1.84 -7.39
CA SER A 408 -14.87 1.68 -8.53
C SER A 408 -13.45 2.09 -8.15
N PHE A 409 -12.47 1.51 -8.83
CA PHE A 409 -11.08 1.53 -8.44
C PHE A 409 -10.17 1.85 -9.63
N PHE A 410 -9.00 2.41 -9.33
CA PHE A 410 -7.86 2.41 -10.25
C PHE A 410 -6.88 1.32 -9.86
N TYR A 411 -6.30 0.70 -10.87
CA TYR A 411 -5.09 -0.10 -10.72
C TYR A 411 -3.87 0.82 -10.90
N VAL A 412 -3.89 1.59 -11.99
CA VAL A 412 -2.86 2.52 -12.44
C VAL A 412 -3.26 3.97 -12.10
N ASN A 413 -2.34 4.76 -11.54
CA ASN A 413 -2.61 6.14 -11.09
C ASN A 413 -1.73 7.15 -11.86
N PRO A 414 -2.14 7.59 -13.06
CA PRO A 414 -1.36 8.51 -13.89
C PRO A 414 -1.29 9.92 -13.32
N LEU A 415 -0.37 10.72 -13.85
CA LEU A 415 -0.25 12.16 -13.56
C LEU A 415 -0.66 13.05 -14.74
N GLU A 416 -0.82 12.46 -15.92
CA GLU A 416 -1.38 13.10 -17.11
C GLU A 416 -2.25 12.11 -17.89
N VAL A 417 -3.49 12.49 -18.21
CA VAL A 417 -4.45 11.67 -18.95
C VAL A 417 -5.11 12.49 -20.04
N THR A 418 -5.09 11.93 -21.24
CA THR A 418 -6.00 12.31 -22.32
C THR A 418 -6.89 11.11 -22.66
N PRO A 419 -8.23 11.23 -22.61
CA PRO A 419 -9.13 10.11 -22.93
C PRO A 419 -8.87 9.53 -24.32
N GLU A 420 -8.66 10.38 -25.32
CA GLU A 420 -8.33 9.94 -26.68
C GLU A 420 -7.01 9.17 -26.75
N GLY A 421 -5.98 9.61 -26.02
CA GLY A 421 -4.69 8.92 -25.94
C GLY A 421 -4.84 7.54 -25.30
N SER A 422 -5.60 7.45 -24.22
CA SER A 422 -5.90 6.19 -23.52
C SER A 422 -6.65 5.19 -24.42
N ALA A 423 -7.49 5.69 -25.32
CA ALA A 423 -8.27 4.87 -26.25
C ALA A 423 -7.52 4.45 -27.52
N LYS A 424 -6.61 5.31 -28.04
CA LYS A 424 -6.00 5.15 -29.37
C LYS A 424 -4.50 4.84 -29.36
N ASP A 425 -3.76 5.20 -28.32
CA ASP A 425 -2.33 4.92 -28.20
C ASP A 425 -2.12 3.60 -27.46
N SER A 426 -1.54 2.61 -28.14
CA SER A 426 -1.29 1.28 -27.55
C SER A 426 -0.37 1.34 -26.33
N ARG A 427 0.51 2.35 -26.23
CA ARG A 427 1.41 2.57 -25.10
C ARG A 427 0.69 3.10 -23.85
N LYS A 428 -0.53 3.62 -24.00
CA LYS A 428 -1.34 4.25 -22.94
C LYS A 428 -2.57 3.44 -22.57
N ARG A 429 -2.72 2.22 -23.09
CA ARG A 429 -3.92 1.39 -22.90
C ARG A 429 -4.16 1.01 -21.43
N HIS A 430 -3.11 0.96 -20.62
CA HIS A 430 -3.17 0.74 -19.17
C HIS A 430 -3.74 1.93 -18.41
N LEU A 431 -3.63 3.14 -18.97
CA LEU A 431 -4.22 4.34 -18.41
C LEU A 431 -5.73 4.33 -18.65
N LYS A 432 -6.52 4.30 -17.58
CA LYS A 432 -7.97 4.45 -17.68
C LYS A 432 -8.35 5.87 -17.27
N PRO A 433 -9.16 6.58 -18.07
CA PRO A 433 -9.59 7.93 -17.71
C PRO A 433 -10.68 7.93 -16.63
N VAL A 434 -11.27 6.77 -16.34
CA VAL A 434 -12.26 6.55 -15.29
C VAL A 434 -11.94 5.28 -14.52
N ARG A 435 -12.32 5.25 -13.24
CA ARG A 435 -12.19 4.06 -12.39
C ARG A 435 -13.08 2.92 -12.89
N GLN A 436 -12.63 1.68 -12.68
CA GLN A 436 -13.33 0.46 -13.12
C GLN A 436 -14.01 -0.23 -11.93
N PRO A 437 -15.13 -0.96 -12.13
CA PRO A 437 -15.84 -1.61 -11.03
C PRO A 437 -14.98 -2.65 -10.30
N TRP A 438 -14.30 -3.50 -11.06
CA TRP A 438 -13.43 -4.58 -10.57
C TRP A 438 -12.42 -4.99 -11.64
N PHE A 439 -11.50 -5.90 -11.30
CA PHE A 439 -10.43 -6.38 -12.18
C PHE A 439 -10.36 -7.91 -12.16
N GLY A 440 -9.85 -8.52 -13.24
CA GLY A 440 -9.48 -9.95 -13.21
C GLY A 440 -8.32 -10.22 -12.25
N CYS A 441 -7.33 -9.31 -12.21
CA CYS A 441 -6.32 -9.22 -11.16
C CYS A 441 -6.74 -8.18 -10.13
N ALA A 442 -7.44 -8.60 -9.06
CA ALA A 442 -8.08 -7.71 -8.10
C ALA A 442 -7.23 -7.42 -6.85
N CYS A 443 -5.92 -7.23 -7.01
CA CYS A 443 -5.03 -6.94 -5.88
C CYS A 443 -5.34 -5.59 -5.22
N CYS A 444 -5.63 -4.54 -6.00
CA CYS A 444 -5.77 -3.15 -5.53
C CYS A 444 -6.94 -2.89 -4.58
N PRO A 445 -8.19 -3.30 -4.88
CA PRO A 445 -9.33 -2.95 -4.03
C PRO A 445 -9.22 -3.44 -2.57
N PRO A 446 -8.96 -4.74 -2.28
CA PRO A 446 -8.87 -5.20 -0.90
C PRO A 446 -7.59 -4.70 -0.21
N ASN A 447 -6.50 -4.48 -0.96
CA ASN A 447 -5.27 -3.89 -0.42
C ASN A 447 -5.49 -2.43 0.06
N LEU A 448 -6.26 -1.65 -0.69
CA LEU A 448 -6.67 -0.31 -0.28
C LEU A 448 -7.58 -0.36 0.95
N ALA A 449 -8.56 -1.27 0.96
CA ALA A 449 -9.50 -1.42 2.06
C ALA A 449 -8.77 -1.69 3.39
N ARG A 450 -7.84 -2.66 3.43
CA ARG A 450 -7.08 -2.97 4.65
C ARG A 450 -6.19 -1.80 5.12
N THR A 451 -5.58 -1.09 4.17
CA THR A 451 -4.68 0.04 4.50
C THR A 451 -5.44 1.22 5.08
N VAL A 452 -6.61 1.55 4.53
CA VAL A 452 -7.46 2.63 5.04
C VAL A 452 -8.13 2.24 6.36
N ALA A 453 -8.56 1.00 6.50
CA ALA A 453 -9.13 0.50 7.76
C ALA A 453 -8.11 0.59 8.91
N ASP A 454 -6.84 0.27 8.63
CA ASP A 454 -5.73 0.28 9.59
C ASP A 454 -4.95 1.61 9.66
N VAL A 455 -5.55 2.75 9.26
CA VAL A 455 -4.80 4.03 9.20
C VAL A 455 -4.12 4.42 10.54
N ALA A 456 -4.69 4.00 11.66
CA ALA A 456 -4.17 4.24 13.00
C ALA A 456 -2.76 3.68 13.22
N SER A 457 -2.44 2.52 12.65
CA SER A 457 -1.12 1.88 12.82
C SER A 457 0.02 2.64 12.12
N TYR A 458 -0.32 3.55 11.20
CA TYR A 458 0.63 4.45 10.53
C TYR A 458 0.75 5.79 11.25
N ALA A 459 -0.25 6.16 12.06
CA ALA A 459 -0.28 7.44 12.75
C ALA A 459 0.52 7.43 14.05
N TRP A 460 0.54 6.30 14.78
CA TRP A 460 1.24 6.18 16.06
C TRP A 460 2.06 4.90 16.19
N THR A 461 3.25 5.05 16.77
CA THR A 461 4.04 3.92 17.29
C THR A 461 4.51 4.24 18.71
N ALA A 462 4.85 3.22 19.49
CA ALA A 462 5.35 3.39 20.84
C ALA A 462 6.57 2.49 21.11
N THR A 463 7.38 2.95 22.04
CA THR A 463 8.37 2.15 22.79
C THR A 463 7.95 2.15 24.26
N ASP A 464 8.73 1.51 25.13
CA ASP A 464 8.42 1.45 26.57
C ASP A 464 8.24 2.84 27.21
N ASP A 465 8.93 3.89 26.73
CA ASP A 465 8.94 5.22 27.33
C ASP A 465 8.55 6.37 26.39
N THR A 466 8.32 6.09 25.10
CA THR A 466 8.08 7.11 24.08
C THR A 466 6.87 6.77 23.21
N LEU A 467 5.91 7.69 23.11
CA LEU A 467 4.80 7.66 22.15
C LEU A 467 5.09 8.61 20.98
N PHE A 468 5.19 8.05 19.78
CA PHE A 468 5.43 8.80 18.55
C PHE A 468 4.12 9.11 17.83
N THR A 469 3.93 10.37 17.43
CA THR A 469 2.89 10.82 16.52
C THR A 469 3.53 11.11 15.15
N HIS A 470 3.33 10.20 14.20
CA HIS A 470 3.83 10.30 12.83
C HIS A 470 2.84 11.01 11.91
N LEU A 471 1.54 10.75 12.04
CA LEU A 471 0.49 11.43 11.27
C LEU A 471 -0.42 12.21 12.22
N TYR A 472 -0.82 13.41 11.81
CA TYR A 472 -1.75 14.24 12.58
C TYR A 472 -3.19 13.86 12.25
N VAL A 473 -3.59 12.69 12.75
CA VAL A 473 -4.95 12.14 12.66
C VAL A 473 -5.66 12.41 13.98
N GLY A 474 -6.87 12.94 13.94
CA GLY A 474 -7.65 13.17 15.16
C GLY A 474 -8.28 11.89 15.68
N GLY A 475 -8.25 11.70 16.99
CA GLY A 475 -8.64 10.44 17.62
C GLY A 475 -8.31 10.36 19.10
N GLN A 476 -8.58 9.20 19.68
CA GLN A 476 -8.20 8.84 21.04
C GLN A 476 -7.18 7.71 20.97
N VAL A 477 -6.09 7.85 21.70
CA VAL A 477 -4.96 6.92 21.70
C VAL A 477 -4.71 6.47 23.13
N SER A 478 -4.84 5.17 23.40
CA SER A 478 -4.42 4.55 24.66
C SER A 478 -3.03 3.95 24.49
N ALA A 479 -2.13 4.24 25.42
CA ALA A 479 -0.77 3.74 25.40
C ALA A 479 -0.25 3.58 26.83
N GLU A 480 0.96 3.03 26.98
CA GLU A 480 1.69 3.02 28.23
C GLU A 480 2.99 3.82 28.07
N LEU A 481 3.33 4.62 29.07
CA LEU A 481 4.62 5.31 29.18
C LEU A 481 5.30 4.87 30.48
N SER A 482 6.46 4.23 30.37
CA SER A 482 7.20 3.63 31.49
C SER A 482 6.32 2.73 32.38
N GLY A 483 5.42 1.95 31.76
CA GLY A 483 4.46 1.07 32.44
C GLY A 483 3.28 1.78 33.11
N SER A 484 3.08 3.08 32.89
CA SER A 484 1.91 3.83 33.36
C SER A 484 0.91 4.05 32.22
N PRO A 485 -0.37 3.71 32.40
CA PRO A 485 -1.38 3.91 31.37
C PRO A 485 -1.65 5.39 31.14
N VAL A 486 -1.70 5.78 29.86
CA VAL A 486 -2.03 7.14 29.41
C VAL A 486 -3.06 7.09 28.29
N ARG A 487 -3.85 8.15 28.16
CA ARG A 487 -4.69 8.41 26.99
C ARG A 487 -4.32 9.76 26.39
N LEU A 488 -4.13 9.81 25.07
CA LEU A 488 -3.91 11.03 24.31
C LEU A 488 -5.15 11.32 23.46
N ASP A 489 -5.82 12.44 23.73
CA ASP A 489 -6.94 12.93 22.92
C ASP A 489 -6.41 13.93 21.89
N VAL A 490 -6.33 13.51 20.62
CA VAL A 490 -5.78 14.28 19.51
C VAL A 490 -6.92 14.94 18.73
N THR A 491 -6.87 16.26 18.61
CA THR A 491 -7.71 17.04 17.70
C THR A 491 -6.84 17.54 16.56
N ALA A 492 -7.11 17.08 15.33
CA ALA A 492 -6.43 17.52 14.13
C ALA A 492 -7.43 17.69 12.99
N ASN A 493 -7.16 18.66 12.10
CA ASN A 493 -8.00 18.98 10.95
C ASN A 493 -7.25 18.83 9.61
N LEU A 494 -6.14 18.07 9.59
CA LEU A 494 -5.50 17.69 8.34
C LEU A 494 -6.49 16.89 7.48
N PRO A 495 -6.44 17.04 6.14
CA PRO A 495 -5.47 17.81 5.38
C PRO A 495 -5.94 19.25 5.08
N TRP A 496 -6.92 19.78 5.82
CA TRP A 496 -7.52 21.09 5.52
C TRP A 496 -6.93 22.23 6.35
N SER A 497 -6.61 21.98 7.62
CA SER A 497 -5.92 22.92 8.51
C SER A 497 -4.77 22.23 9.24
N GLY A 498 -3.69 22.96 9.48
CA GLY A 498 -2.51 22.48 10.22
C GLY A 498 -2.57 22.74 11.72
N GLU A 499 -3.61 23.42 12.20
CA GLU A 499 -3.83 23.66 13.64
C GLU A 499 -4.47 22.43 14.31
N GLY A 500 -3.98 22.11 15.51
CA GLY A 500 -4.54 21.08 16.37
C GLY A 500 -3.88 21.01 17.74
N SER A 501 -4.29 19.99 18.51
CA SER A 501 -3.76 19.75 19.84
C SER A 501 -3.83 18.28 20.22
N ALA A 502 -3.01 17.88 21.19
CA ALA A 502 -3.03 16.57 21.80
C ALA A 502 -3.02 16.72 23.33
N VAL A 503 -4.09 16.28 23.98
CA VAL A 503 -4.28 16.40 25.45
C VAL A 503 -3.97 15.06 26.10
N LEU A 504 -3.03 15.05 27.04
CA LEU A 504 -2.65 13.85 27.78
C LEU A 504 -3.52 13.71 29.03
N HIS A 505 -4.02 12.49 29.22
CA HIS A 505 -4.76 12.06 30.40
C HIS A 505 -4.04 10.92 31.11
N CYS A 506 -3.92 11.03 32.43
CA CYS A 506 -3.28 10.05 33.29
C CYS A 506 -3.86 10.12 34.72
N GLU A 507 -3.95 9.00 35.43
CA GLU A 507 -4.49 8.99 36.80
C GLU A 507 -3.56 9.66 37.82
N SER A 508 -2.24 9.55 37.59
CA SER A 508 -1.20 10.18 38.39
C SER A 508 -0.08 10.64 37.46
N GLY A 509 0.71 11.63 37.90
CA GLY A 509 1.76 12.20 37.06
C GLY A 509 2.70 11.12 36.52
N VAL A 510 2.94 11.13 35.20
CA VAL A 510 3.67 10.10 34.46
C VAL A 510 4.96 10.65 33.89
N THR A 511 6.02 9.85 33.90
CA THR A 511 7.29 10.19 33.25
C THR A 511 7.42 9.45 31.93
N GLY A 512 7.76 10.17 30.87
CA GLY A 512 7.93 9.62 29.54
C GLY A 512 8.10 10.71 28.50
N THR A 513 8.09 10.27 27.24
CA THR A 513 8.34 11.12 26.08
C THR A 513 7.14 11.10 25.15
N LEU A 514 6.69 12.29 24.74
CA LEU A 514 5.81 12.43 23.58
C LEU A 514 6.62 13.00 22.42
N ALA A 515 6.69 12.28 21.31
CA ALA A 515 7.45 12.67 20.13
C ALA A 515 6.51 13.01 18.97
N PHE A 516 6.62 14.23 18.43
CA PHE A 516 5.76 14.72 17.35
C PHE A 516 6.57 15.05 16.11
N ARG A 517 6.16 14.55 14.93
CA ARG A 517 6.83 14.84 13.65
C ARG A 517 6.68 16.31 13.27
N LEU A 518 7.74 16.99 12.86
CA LEU A 518 7.63 18.21 12.06
C LEU A 518 7.44 17.84 10.59
N PRO A 519 6.28 18.11 9.96
CA PRO A 519 6.05 17.72 8.57
C PRO A 519 7.01 18.41 7.63
N GLY A 520 7.71 17.67 6.76
CA GLY A 520 8.73 18.23 5.86
C GLY A 520 8.18 19.21 4.80
N TRP A 521 6.86 19.27 4.64
CA TRP A 521 6.20 20.26 3.79
C TRP A 521 5.91 21.60 4.49
N SER A 522 5.98 21.64 5.81
CA SER A 522 5.82 22.87 6.62
C SER A 522 7.21 23.46 6.85
N ASP A 523 7.36 24.77 6.70
CA ASP A 523 8.63 25.41 7.02
C ASP A 523 8.89 25.25 8.54
N ALA A 524 10.04 24.70 8.91
CA ALA A 524 10.37 24.43 10.30
C ALA A 524 10.44 25.71 11.14
N ASP A 525 10.79 26.85 10.51
CA ASP A 525 10.87 28.14 11.18
C ASP A 525 9.48 28.73 11.48
N ASP A 526 8.46 28.34 10.69
CA ASP A 526 7.08 28.80 10.86
C ASP A 526 6.16 27.78 11.55
N ALA A 527 6.60 26.53 11.70
CA ALA A 527 5.87 25.48 12.41
C ALA A 527 5.86 25.75 13.93
N ALA A 528 4.67 26.07 14.47
CA ALA A 528 4.50 26.23 15.90
C ALA A 528 4.16 24.88 16.54
N LEU A 529 5.01 24.40 17.44
CA LEU A 529 4.76 23.22 18.25
C LEU A 529 5.25 23.49 19.67
N SER A 530 4.37 23.36 20.67
CA SER A 530 4.66 23.70 22.06
C SER A 530 3.86 22.83 23.02
N ALA A 531 4.34 22.69 24.26
CA ALA A 531 3.68 21.89 25.28
C ALA A 531 3.48 22.70 26.58
N SER A 532 2.32 22.57 27.23
CA SER A 532 2.01 23.28 28.48
C SER A 532 3.03 22.98 29.59
N ALA A 533 3.45 21.72 29.70
CA ALA A 533 4.42 21.28 30.70
C ALA A 533 5.84 21.84 30.46
N GLU A 534 6.15 22.29 29.24
CA GLU A 534 7.44 22.91 28.89
C GLU A 534 7.55 24.28 29.55
N ALA A 535 6.47 25.07 29.48
CA ALA A 535 6.39 26.38 30.13
C ALA A 535 6.54 26.28 31.67
N ASP A 536 6.12 25.16 32.26
CA ASP A 536 6.26 24.86 33.68
C ASP A 536 7.66 24.34 34.08
N GLY A 537 8.54 24.08 33.10
CA GLY A 537 9.86 23.47 33.31
C GLY A 537 9.84 22.00 33.74
N ARG A 538 8.71 21.29 33.55
CA ARG A 538 8.54 19.87 33.92
C ARG A 538 9.00 18.89 32.85
N ILE A 539 9.09 19.35 31.61
CA ILE A 539 9.60 18.60 30.46
C ILE A 539 10.69 19.40 29.77
N SER A 540 11.56 18.68 29.07
CA SER A 540 12.57 19.20 28.16
C SER A 540 12.12 19.02 26.72
N ARG A 541 12.66 19.86 25.83
CA ARG A 541 12.41 19.82 24.39
C ARG A 541 13.72 19.53 23.65
N GLU A 542 13.68 18.57 22.75
CA GLU A 542 14.78 18.28 21.82
C GLU A 542 14.23 18.03 20.42
N VAL A 543 14.93 18.51 19.38
CA VAL A 543 14.59 18.21 17.98
C VAL A 543 15.63 17.26 17.42
N VAL A 544 15.21 16.06 17.02
CA VAL A 544 16.08 15.02 16.44
C VAL A 544 15.42 14.45 15.20
N ASP A 545 16.13 14.45 14.07
CA ASP A 545 15.68 13.86 12.80
C ASP A 545 14.25 14.25 12.37
N GLY A 546 13.87 15.51 12.61
CA GLY A 546 12.56 16.05 12.26
C GLY A 546 11.43 15.67 13.23
N TYR A 547 11.74 15.16 14.43
CA TYR A 547 10.80 14.97 15.53
C TYR A 547 11.13 15.91 16.68
N VAL A 548 10.09 16.46 17.33
CA VAL A 548 10.21 17.16 18.60
C VAL A 548 9.86 16.21 19.73
N TYR A 549 10.85 15.94 20.59
CA TYR A 549 10.74 15.10 21.77
C TYR A 549 10.47 15.97 22.97
N PHE A 550 9.33 15.74 23.61
CA PHE A 550 8.96 16.35 24.88
C PHE A 550 9.13 15.32 26.00
N THR A 551 10.22 15.44 26.76
CA THR A 551 10.66 14.41 27.72
C THR A 551 10.64 14.94 29.14
N GLY A 552 9.91 14.28 30.05
CA GLY A 552 9.90 14.61 31.47
C GLY A 552 8.62 14.15 32.17
N THR A 553 8.09 14.95 33.10
CA THR A 553 6.91 14.60 33.90
C THR A 553 5.64 15.30 33.41
N TRP A 554 4.69 14.51 32.94
CA TRP A 554 3.36 14.91 32.51
C TRP A 554 2.32 14.79 33.63
N ARG A 555 1.27 15.59 33.55
CA ARG A 555 0.08 15.58 34.43
C ARG A 555 -1.18 15.53 33.57
N ASP A 556 -2.28 15.11 34.18
CA ASP A 556 -3.59 15.11 33.53
C ASP A 556 -3.94 16.52 33.02
N GLY A 557 -4.38 16.59 31.77
CA GLY A 557 -4.74 17.83 31.09
C GLY A 557 -3.56 18.62 30.52
N ASP A 558 -2.32 18.10 30.58
CA ASP A 558 -1.21 18.70 29.83
C ASP A 558 -1.46 18.58 28.32
N THR A 559 -1.16 19.65 27.58
CA THR A 559 -1.52 19.77 26.16
C THR A 559 -0.28 20.07 25.33
N VAL A 560 -0.14 19.37 24.23
CA VAL A 560 0.75 19.73 23.12
C VAL A 560 -0.09 20.41 22.04
N SER A 561 0.22 21.66 21.72
CA SER A 561 -0.46 22.43 20.67
C SER A 561 0.44 22.55 19.45
N PHE A 562 -0.14 22.38 18.26
CA PHE A 562 0.56 22.50 17.00
C PHE A 562 -0.21 23.36 15.99
N ASP A 563 0.53 24.13 15.19
CA ASP A 563 0.04 24.86 14.04
C ASP A 563 1.09 24.80 12.93
N PHE A 564 0.78 24.06 11.87
CA PHE A 564 1.61 23.92 10.69
C PHE A 564 1.06 24.79 9.56
N PRO A 565 1.76 25.86 9.16
CA PRO A 565 1.33 26.69 8.04
C PRO A 565 1.15 25.86 6.76
N MET A 566 0.00 26.04 6.10
CA MET A 566 -0.37 25.31 4.88
C MET A 566 -0.58 26.27 3.68
N PRO A 567 0.45 27.00 3.23
CA PRO A 567 0.36 27.77 1.99
C PRO A 567 0.22 26.83 0.79
N ALA A 568 -0.35 27.34 -0.31
CA ALA A 568 -0.21 26.68 -1.60
C ALA A 568 1.26 26.79 -2.05
N ARG A 569 1.87 25.65 -2.39
CA ARG A 569 3.26 25.53 -2.83
C ARG A 569 3.29 25.18 -4.32
N VAL A 570 4.19 25.84 -5.05
CA VAL A 570 4.52 25.53 -6.44
C VAL A 570 5.80 24.70 -6.44
N LEU A 571 5.72 23.46 -6.88
CA LEU A 571 6.82 22.50 -6.86
C LEU A 571 7.43 22.39 -8.26
N ALA A 572 8.75 22.38 -8.33
CA ALA A 572 9.51 22.05 -9.53
C ALA A 572 10.23 20.72 -9.31
N ALA A 573 10.32 19.88 -10.34
CA ALA A 573 11.11 18.66 -10.29
C ALA A 573 12.62 18.98 -10.40
N ASN A 574 13.45 18.03 -9.98
CA ASN A 574 14.88 18.06 -10.30
C ASN A 574 15.05 18.13 -11.83
N PRO A 575 15.94 18.96 -12.39
CA PRO A 575 16.17 19.06 -13.84
C PRO A 575 16.58 17.74 -14.53
N ALA A 576 17.02 16.73 -13.79
CA ALA A 576 17.24 15.38 -14.31
C ALA A 576 15.94 14.68 -14.73
N VAL A 577 14.79 15.08 -14.15
CA VAL A 577 13.46 14.63 -14.55
C VAL A 577 13.05 15.37 -15.83
N ARG A 578 13.29 14.71 -16.97
CA ARG A 578 13.14 15.32 -18.30
C ARG A 578 11.71 15.75 -18.58
N GLU A 579 10.74 14.93 -18.20
CA GLU A 579 9.31 15.08 -18.50
C GLU A 579 8.65 16.28 -17.79
N ASP A 580 9.27 16.75 -16.70
CA ASP A 580 8.80 17.85 -15.87
C ASP A 580 9.58 19.14 -16.06
N THR A 581 10.57 19.14 -16.95
CA THR A 581 11.34 20.36 -17.27
C THR A 581 10.43 21.43 -17.86
N GLY A 582 10.41 22.62 -17.23
CA GLY A 582 9.53 23.71 -17.63
C GLY A 582 8.06 23.49 -17.22
N LYS A 583 7.79 22.56 -16.31
CA LYS A 583 6.49 22.35 -15.67
C LYS A 583 6.59 22.54 -14.15
N VAL A 584 5.43 22.71 -13.53
CA VAL A 584 5.26 22.83 -12.09
C VAL A 584 4.03 22.04 -11.63
N ALA A 585 4.12 21.48 -10.43
CA ALA A 585 3.01 20.85 -9.72
C ALA A 585 2.57 21.75 -8.55
N LEU A 586 1.33 21.58 -8.10
CA LEU A 586 0.79 22.32 -6.96
C LEU A 586 0.55 21.39 -5.78
N ALA A 587 0.93 21.84 -4.58
CA ALA A 587 0.67 21.10 -3.35
C ALA A 587 0.20 22.03 -2.23
N ARG A 588 -0.58 21.51 -1.28
CA ARG A 588 -0.93 22.19 -0.03
C ARG A 588 -0.96 21.18 1.11
N GLY A 589 -0.13 21.39 2.11
CA GLY A 589 0.18 20.36 3.10
C GLY A 589 0.59 19.05 2.43
N PRO A 590 -0.03 17.91 2.81
CA PRO A 590 0.30 16.62 2.23
C PRO A 590 -0.39 16.33 0.89
N ILE A 591 -1.31 17.19 0.42
CA ILE A 591 -2.08 16.94 -0.81
C ILE A 591 -1.38 17.57 -2.02
N THR A 592 -1.15 16.76 -3.04
CA THR A 592 -0.86 17.18 -4.41
C THR A 592 -2.17 17.47 -5.15
N PHE A 593 -2.19 18.52 -5.96
CA PHE A 593 -3.37 18.98 -6.69
C PHE A 593 -3.26 18.67 -8.19
N THR A 594 -4.41 18.56 -8.85
CA THR A 594 -4.52 18.29 -10.28
C THR A 594 -5.57 19.16 -10.96
N PHE A 595 -5.40 19.40 -12.25
CA PHE A 595 -6.35 20.10 -13.10
C PHE A 595 -7.18 19.07 -13.87
N GLU A 596 -8.51 19.21 -13.83
CA GLU A 596 -9.45 18.43 -14.63
C GLU A 596 -10.06 19.30 -15.73
N GLU A 597 -10.33 18.72 -16.91
CA GLU A 597 -11.03 19.41 -18.00
C GLU A 597 -12.40 19.92 -17.54
N ALA A 598 -13.07 19.22 -16.61
CA ALA A 598 -14.36 19.61 -16.06
C ALA A 598 -14.37 21.03 -15.44
N ASP A 599 -13.24 21.49 -14.89
CA ASP A 599 -13.12 22.84 -14.33
C ASP A 599 -12.42 23.84 -15.25
N ASN A 600 -11.61 23.34 -16.20
CA ASN A 600 -10.64 24.15 -16.92
C ASN A 600 -10.84 24.19 -18.44
N GLY A 601 -11.79 23.41 -18.96
CA GLY A 601 -11.98 23.13 -20.39
C GLY A 601 -10.94 22.15 -20.94
N ALA A 602 -11.21 21.62 -22.14
CA ALA A 602 -10.31 20.71 -22.86
C ALA A 602 -8.93 21.32 -23.15
N ASP A 603 -8.01 20.49 -23.61
CA ASP A 603 -6.64 20.84 -23.97
C ASP A 603 -5.84 21.42 -22.80
N LEU A 604 -5.75 20.68 -21.69
CA LEU A 604 -5.03 21.12 -20.48
C LEU A 604 -3.55 21.46 -20.76
N HIS A 605 -2.94 20.83 -21.77
CA HIS A 605 -1.57 21.11 -22.22
C HIS A 605 -1.34 22.55 -22.74
N LEU A 606 -2.42 23.31 -23.00
CA LEU A 606 -2.37 24.73 -23.37
C LEU A 606 -2.38 25.67 -22.16
N LEU A 607 -2.63 25.17 -20.95
CA LEU A 607 -2.53 25.93 -19.71
C LEU A 607 -1.06 26.12 -19.33
N ARG A 608 -0.73 27.34 -18.90
CA ARG A 608 0.56 27.69 -18.33
C ARG A 608 0.36 28.49 -17.07
N LEU A 609 1.12 28.20 -16.02
CA LEU A 609 1.19 29.05 -14.84
C LEU A 609 1.63 30.47 -15.27
N ASP A 610 1.06 31.52 -14.66
CA ASP A 610 1.54 32.88 -14.89
C ASP A 610 2.55 33.26 -13.79
N PRO A 611 3.87 33.16 -14.02
CA PRO A 611 4.87 33.40 -12.98
C PRO A 611 4.86 34.85 -12.48
N GLN A 612 4.40 35.80 -13.29
CA GLN A 612 4.28 37.21 -12.89
C GLN A 612 3.11 37.45 -11.93
N ALA A 613 2.20 36.49 -11.80
CA ALA A 613 1.06 36.52 -10.89
C ALA A 613 1.26 35.63 -9.64
N LEU A 614 2.46 35.06 -9.44
CA LEU A 614 2.83 34.19 -8.31
C LEU A 614 3.44 34.95 -7.12
N GLU A 615 3.18 36.25 -6.98
CA GLU A 615 3.48 36.97 -5.73
C GLU A 615 2.90 36.20 -4.52
N PRO A 616 3.49 36.28 -3.31
CA PRO A 616 3.00 35.57 -2.14
C PRO A 616 1.48 35.75 -1.96
N GLY A 617 0.73 34.63 -1.97
CA GLY A 617 -0.74 34.64 -1.91
C GLY A 617 -1.47 34.73 -3.26
N GLY A 618 -0.78 34.67 -4.39
CA GLY A 618 -1.37 34.70 -5.74
C GLY A 618 -2.24 33.48 -6.07
N ILE A 619 -1.97 32.33 -5.42
CA ILE A 619 -2.84 31.15 -5.48
C ILE A 619 -3.82 31.20 -4.32
N ALA A 620 -5.11 31.33 -4.63
CA ALA A 620 -6.16 31.39 -3.62
C ALA A 620 -6.59 29.98 -3.20
N VAL A 621 -6.69 29.77 -1.90
CA VAL A 621 -7.19 28.53 -1.28
C VAL A 621 -8.68 28.72 -1.00
N GLU A 622 -9.53 27.91 -1.64
CA GLU A 622 -11.00 28.08 -1.57
C GLU A 622 -11.68 26.82 -1.03
N PRO A 623 -12.62 26.95 -0.08
CA PRO A 623 -13.54 25.86 0.24
C PRO A 623 -14.33 25.44 -1.00
N TRP A 624 -14.49 24.12 -1.20
CA TRP A 624 -15.13 23.57 -2.38
C TRP A 624 -15.92 22.30 -2.04
N GLN A 625 -17.04 22.10 -2.71
CA GLN A 625 -17.93 20.95 -2.52
C GLN A 625 -18.40 20.34 -3.85
N GLY A 626 -17.65 20.53 -4.94
CA GLY A 626 -18.06 20.06 -6.27
C GLY A 626 -18.13 18.53 -6.42
N LEU A 627 -17.62 17.78 -5.44
CA LEU A 627 -17.74 16.31 -5.36
C LEU A 627 -18.72 15.84 -4.27
N GLY A 628 -19.60 16.74 -3.79
CA GLY A 628 -20.57 16.42 -2.74
C GLY A 628 -19.97 16.22 -1.35
N LYS A 629 -18.69 16.53 -1.16
CA LYS A 629 -17.97 16.46 0.11
C LYS A 629 -17.17 17.76 0.34
N PRO A 630 -17.05 18.26 1.58
CA PRO A 630 -16.19 19.39 1.90
C PRO A 630 -14.72 19.11 1.57
N MET A 631 -14.13 19.99 0.76
CA MET A 631 -12.76 19.93 0.29
C MET A 631 -12.20 21.35 0.15
N VAL A 632 -10.92 21.42 -0.22
CA VAL A 632 -10.26 22.65 -0.67
C VAL A 632 -9.92 22.51 -2.16
N ARG A 633 -10.10 23.59 -2.93
CA ARG A 633 -9.54 23.74 -4.28
C ARG A 633 -8.58 24.92 -4.32
N LEU A 634 -7.67 24.93 -5.29
CA LEU A 634 -6.79 26.05 -5.56
C LEU A 634 -7.27 26.81 -6.79
N ARG A 635 -7.42 28.13 -6.69
CA ARG A 635 -7.61 29.00 -7.84
C ARG A 635 -6.28 29.66 -8.22
N VAL A 636 -5.84 29.38 -9.44
CA VAL A 636 -4.47 29.57 -9.90
C VAL A 636 -4.45 30.55 -11.07
N PRO A 637 -3.66 31.63 -11.01
CA PRO A 637 -3.42 32.50 -12.16
C PRO A 637 -2.70 31.76 -13.28
N VAL A 638 -3.28 31.74 -14.47
CA VAL A 638 -2.73 31.05 -15.64
C VAL A 638 -2.83 31.90 -16.89
N ARG A 639 -2.05 31.54 -17.91
CA ARG A 639 -2.23 31.98 -19.29
C ARG A 639 -2.57 30.77 -20.15
N ARG A 640 -3.69 30.84 -20.88
CA ARG A 640 -4.09 29.81 -21.83
C ARG A 640 -3.65 30.20 -23.24
N LEU A 641 -2.92 29.33 -23.91
CA LEU A 641 -2.60 29.54 -25.32
C LEU A 641 -3.87 29.42 -26.18
N PRO A 642 -4.04 30.27 -27.21
CA PRO A 642 -5.19 30.18 -28.09
C PRO A 642 -5.16 28.87 -28.88
N ALA A 643 -6.30 28.17 -28.94
CA ALA A 643 -6.48 27.05 -29.85
C ALA A 643 -6.39 27.57 -31.29
N ALA A 644 -5.56 26.93 -32.10
CA ALA A 644 -5.28 27.37 -33.46
C ALA A 644 -6.16 26.59 -34.46
N GLN A 645 -7.47 26.86 -34.42
CA GLN A 645 -8.42 26.27 -35.36
C GLN A 645 -8.05 26.70 -36.79
N ASP A 646 -7.90 25.74 -37.71
CA ASP A 646 -7.48 25.93 -39.10
C ASP A 646 -6.05 26.47 -39.33
N ALA A 647 -5.20 26.47 -38.30
CA ALA A 647 -3.77 26.77 -38.47
C ALA A 647 -3.02 25.61 -39.16
N PRO A 648 -1.93 25.89 -39.90
CA PRO A 648 -1.09 24.84 -40.44
C PRO A 648 -0.42 24.04 -39.30
N LEU A 649 -0.16 22.76 -39.55
CA LEU A 649 0.50 21.86 -38.58
C LEU A 649 1.83 22.43 -38.04
N TYR A 650 2.58 23.15 -38.88
CA TYR A 650 3.82 23.83 -38.51
C TYR A 650 3.84 25.26 -39.07
N SER A 651 4.31 26.22 -38.28
CA SER A 651 4.51 27.62 -38.68
C SER A 651 5.78 28.20 -38.03
N ALA A 652 6.27 29.32 -38.56
CA ALA A 652 7.43 30.00 -37.96
C ALA A 652 7.12 30.44 -36.52
N TYR A 653 7.99 30.08 -35.58
CA TYR A 653 7.80 30.37 -34.16
C TYR A 653 7.63 31.87 -33.90
N ARG A 654 6.59 32.21 -33.14
CA ARG A 654 6.35 33.54 -32.59
C ARG A 654 5.94 33.37 -31.13
N PRO A 655 6.57 34.09 -30.18
CA PRO A 655 6.15 34.06 -28.79
C PRO A 655 4.67 34.43 -28.66
N GLN A 656 3.89 33.59 -28.00
CA GLN A 656 2.50 33.86 -27.69
C GLN A 656 2.38 34.09 -26.18
N ALA A 657 1.85 35.25 -25.79
CA ALA A 657 1.64 35.58 -24.38
C ALA A 657 0.50 34.75 -23.75
N GLY A 658 -0.37 34.14 -24.56
CA GLY A 658 -1.61 33.53 -24.10
C GLY A 658 -2.63 34.55 -23.58
N GLN A 659 -3.83 34.09 -23.27
CA GLN A 659 -4.86 34.88 -22.61
C GLN A 659 -4.79 34.65 -21.11
N ALA A 660 -4.66 35.73 -20.33
CA ALA A 660 -4.67 35.66 -18.87
C ALA A 660 -6.04 35.15 -18.38
N GLY A 661 -6.03 34.29 -17.37
CA GLY A 661 -7.21 33.67 -16.83
C GLY A 661 -6.96 33.06 -15.46
N GLN A 662 -7.89 32.21 -15.04
CA GLN A 662 -7.82 31.46 -13.80
C GLN A 662 -8.08 29.99 -14.14
N ALA A 663 -7.29 29.10 -13.54
CA ALA A 663 -7.52 27.66 -13.54
C ALA A 663 -7.87 27.22 -12.12
N TYR A 664 -8.53 26.09 -12.01
CA TYR A 664 -8.89 25.48 -10.74
C TYR A 664 -8.25 24.11 -10.65
N ALA A 665 -7.49 23.89 -9.58
CA ALA A 665 -6.91 22.59 -9.25
C ALA A 665 -7.64 22.01 -8.04
N ILE A 666 -7.93 20.72 -8.06
CA ILE A 666 -8.59 19.97 -6.98
C ILE A 666 -7.59 18.96 -6.39
N PRO A 667 -7.83 18.40 -5.19
CA PRO A 667 -6.98 17.35 -4.65
C PRO A 667 -6.82 16.20 -5.63
N TYR A 668 -5.60 15.70 -5.83
CA TYR A 668 -5.30 14.63 -6.80
C TYR A 668 -6.23 13.44 -6.59
N TYR A 669 -6.38 12.94 -5.36
CA TYR A 669 -7.26 11.80 -5.07
C TYR A 669 -8.74 12.02 -5.44
N GLY A 670 -9.17 13.28 -5.63
CA GLY A 670 -10.53 13.64 -6.02
C GLY A 670 -10.83 13.50 -7.52
N TRP A 671 -9.82 13.33 -8.37
CA TRP A 671 -10.00 13.23 -9.82
C TRP A 671 -10.84 12.01 -10.26
N ALA A 672 -11.35 12.05 -11.50
CA ALA A 672 -12.18 11.01 -12.11
C ALA A 672 -13.44 10.64 -11.30
N ASN A 673 -14.00 11.59 -10.56
CA ASN A 673 -15.30 11.46 -9.87
C ASN A 673 -16.42 12.25 -10.58
N ARG A 674 -16.15 12.84 -11.74
CA ARG A 674 -17.09 13.68 -12.51
C ARG A 674 -17.28 13.22 -13.96
N GLY A 675 -17.01 11.95 -14.22
CA GLY A 675 -17.00 11.36 -15.56
C GLY A 675 -15.64 11.44 -16.24
N GLU A 676 -15.59 10.93 -17.47
CA GLU A 676 -14.40 10.94 -18.32
C GLU A 676 -14.01 12.36 -18.72
N ASN A 677 -12.76 12.78 -18.43
CA ASN A 677 -12.23 14.09 -18.77
C ASN A 677 -10.67 14.07 -18.77
N GLU A 678 -10.02 15.03 -19.44
CA GLU A 678 -8.57 15.21 -19.32
C GLU A 678 -8.12 15.52 -17.87
N MET A 679 -6.92 15.09 -17.51
CA MET A 679 -6.32 15.37 -16.20
C MET A 679 -4.82 15.67 -16.33
N SER A 680 -4.31 16.63 -15.56
CA SER A 680 -2.87 16.93 -15.51
C SER A 680 -2.44 17.47 -14.14
N VAL A 681 -1.44 16.84 -13.54
CA VAL A 681 -0.78 17.31 -12.30
C VAL A 681 0.27 18.39 -12.60
N TRP A 682 1.04 18.19 -13.67
CA TRP A 682 2.13 19.08 -14.08
C TRP A 682 1.70 19.99 -15.22
N ILE A 683 1.59 21.29 -14.95
CA ILE A 683 1.32 22.31 -15.98
C ILE A 683 2.59 23.07 -16.34
N ARG A 684 2.65 23.64 -17.53
CA ARG A 684 3.81 24.44 -17.98
C ARG A 684 3.96 25.71 -17.14
N ALA A 685 5.18 26.18 -16.93
CA ALA A 685 5.48 27.44 -16.23
C ALA A 685 6.09 28.51 -17.16
#